data_AF-A0A9C9XQB7-F1
#
_entry.id   AF-A0A9C9XQB7-F1
#
_cell.length_a   1.000
_cell.length_b   1.000
_cell.length_c   1.000
_cell.angle_alpha   90.00
_cell.angle_beta   90.00
_cell.angle_gamma   90.00
#
_symmetry.space_group_name_H-M   'P 1'
#
loop_
_entity.id
_entity.type
_entity.pdbx_description
1 polymer ?
#
loop_
_entity_poly.entity_id
_entity_poly.type
_entity_poly.pdbx_seq_one_letter_code
_entity_poly.pdbx_strand_id
1 'polypeptide(L)'
;MKIKNFLVLLAAAILLSPMPGRGVALAAAHLRVPSAYPTIQKALDAASAGDTVQVAAGTYFEHITLKKGVILEGGWKADFSRRDRKAFVTVIDGARDKGPVVVGADGAVLDGFTIIHGSLRTLANGDTMGSGVYCKKTSPVIRNNIIRENEPSGIYCSTSSAVITDNRITANAQAGVFAQKGSSLRITGNTITGNGYSGIGSSKLPLSRITVRNNDIHGNKRSGINARAAAAVVYNNIIYGNGRSGVRGVLAPIEVVNNTVVGNGQSGVVLDDPNGKADIRNNIISNNVDAGIRAHGRGYSHNLLFANNRSGDCDPAYLWCVKPQFNGYESEKSYRRTRNIIANPLFRDPAGHDYHLRPGSPAIDAGDPDPRFNDVNFPPSLGSVVNDMGAYGGPHALAEKRATNRPPVAVAGPDQEVAPGKRVILDGRRSMDPDGDRISWQWKMTSRPRGSKAALRRPGRARTWFKADRPGEYDVQLVVTDRWGKASRPDTVRITVPENRPPEASIGDVISQVSAGDTITLYGSASRDPDGDPLTYNWKLLFRPAGSHAAIADPSAVNSSFLVDVNGCYEVQLTVSDGKTTSKPAVVYVSTTSPAADGKRRVPQEYPTIQSAIDAAQPGDDIIVTGGHYRELLIVDKSVNLIGKNWPVIDGGSQKGDKNTIAILYLGDRAGRVEGFVITGGGTGSLGHGINIWDSAPEIVNNRITGNFHGIGIHGSPSLTGKTRVHGNRIYGNKVGIGNGKDSAAHVYENEVFDNKIVGIGCRGKAAPWIDRNLIHGNRVGIGTREVASPRIEGNQVYDNVDGIVISPLSTIKMYAGPDIIIHNNLVKGNAHLGVQVASFNLSKVIITSNTIDSNNRVGVRRRGGGLVLGYPQPATFTAVVENNIITNNGVQGMVNYSGPEDFQAPGAKLLNRNNLVWHNGNDYLDCAAGQGSLSRDPLFVAVSGRKNGGYFLSQPAGGQKQTSPAVDAGTGTAAEQGLAGTSTRTDMAADTGPVDMGYHYPIGTR
;
A
#
# COMPACT_ATOMS: atom_id res chain seq x y z
N MET A 1 14.82 10.31 83.02
CA MET A 1 13.88 10.91 82.04
C MET A 1 13.16 9.73 81.38
N LYS A 2 11.84 9.47 81.50
CA LYS A 2 10.64 10.35 81.56
C LYS A 2 10.50 11.28 80.34
N ILE A 3 9.36 11.43 79.66
CA ILE A 3 8.12 10.60 79.51
C ILE A 3 7.31 11.14 78.29
N LYS A 4 6.24 10.45 77.86
CA LYS A 4 5.31 10.82 76.75
C LYS A 4 4.74 12.27 76.85
N ASN A 5 4.44 12.94 75.71
CA ASN A 5 3.06 13.28 75.27
C ASN A 5 2.91 14.28 74.07
N PHE A 6 1.95 13.97 73.19
CA PHE A 6 0.98 14.82 72.43
C PHE A 6 1.35 16.14 71.65
N LEU A 7 1.19 16.03 70.31
CA LEU A 7 0.30 16.82 69.40
C LEU A 7 0.68 18.23 68.84
N VAL A 8 0.40 18.41 67.53
CA VAL A 8 0.34 19.65 66.70
C VAL A 8 1.69 20.43 66.56
N LEU A 9 2.08 21.16 65.50
CA LEU A 9 1.57 21.54 64.15
C LEU A 9 2.42 20.86 63.02
N LEU A 10 2.72 21.50 61.87
CA LEU A 10 1.91 21.55 60.64
C LEU A 10 2.72 22.15 59.46
N ALA A 11 2.41 21.75 58.20
CA ALA A 11 2.75 22.41 56.92
C ALA A 11 4.22 22.41 56.40
N ALA A 12 4.34 22.71 55.09
CA ALA A 12 5.54 23.05 54.30
C ALA A 12 6.57 21.96 53.90
N ALA A 13 6.13 21.06 53.00
CA ALA A 13 6.73 20.63 51.70
C ALA A 13 8.26 20.72 51.35
N ILE A 14 8.63 19.98 50.27
CA ILE A 14 9.93 19.95 49.53
C ILE A 14 10.98 19.02 50.20
N LEU A 15 11.24 17.78 49.72
CA LEU A 15 12.04 17.35 48.52
C LEU A 15 13.50 17.83 48.60
N LEU A 16 14.57 17.01 48.58
CA LEU A 16 14.86 15.61 48.22
C LEU A 16 16.00 15.08 49.15
N SER A 17 16.42 13.80 49.22
CA SER A 17 16.09 12.56 48.50
C SER A 17 16.50 11.32 49.34
N PRO A 18 15.68 10.26 49.42
CA PRO A 18 16.13 8.89 49.65
C PRO A 18 16.42 8.15 48.32
N MET A 19 17.13 7.02 48.41
CA MET A 19 17.47 6.13 47.28
C MET A 19 16.24 5.35 46.73
N PRO A 20 16.33 4.75 45.52
CA PRO A 20 15.14 4.54 44.68
C PRO A 20 14.31 3.29 45.01
N GLY A 21 13.12 3.50 45.59
CA GLY A 21 12.10 2.47 45.80
C GLY A 21 11.06 2.37 44.66
N ARG A 22 11.47 1.92 43.46
CA ARG A 22 10.50 1.33 42.50
C ARG A 22 10.06 -0.03 43.07
N GLY A 23 8.79 -0.43 43.04
CA GLY A 23 7.60 0.26 42.54
C GLY A 23 6.51 -0.77 42.23
N VAL A 24 5.74 -1.18 43.23
CA VAL A 24 4.71 -2.22 43.08
C VAL A 24 3.50 -1.65 42.34
N ALA A 25 3.30 -2.07 41.09
CA ALA A 25 2.11 -1.72 40.32
C ALA A 25 0.90 -2.52 40.82
N LEU A 26 -0.13 -1.82 41.33
CA LEU A 26 -1.41 -2.44 41.69
C LEU A 26 -2.21 -2.83 40.44
N ALA A 27 -3.16 -3.75 40.60
CA ALA A 27 -4.10 -4.11 39.55
C ALA A 27 -5.03 -2.93 39.19
N ALA A 28 -5.33 -2.77 37.91
CA ALA A 28 -6.18 -1.71 37.39
C ALA A 28 -7.60 -1.75 37.97
N ALA A 29 -8.11 -0.59 38.39
CA ALA A 29 -9.37 -0.46 39.11
C ALA A 29 -10.56 -0.10 38.20
N HIS A 30 -11.76 -0.49 38.64
CA HIS A 30 -13.04 -0.09 38.05
C HIS A 30 -13.71 1.01 38.87
N LEU A 31 -13.46 2.27 38.51
CA LEU A 31 -14.03 3.43 39.20
C LEU A 31 -15.43 3.70 38.64
N ARG A 32 -16.46 3.76 39.51
CA ARG A 32 -17.87 3.81 39.08
C ARG A 32 -18.52 5.18 39.33
N VAL A 33 -19.07 5.77 38.28
CA VAL A 33 -19.71 7.09 38.29
C VAL A 33 -21.22 6.93 38.00
N PRO A 34 -22.13 7.34 38.91
CA PRO A 34 -21.89 8.19 40.08
C PRO A 34 -21.60 7.44 41.40
N SER A 35 -21.69 6.11 41.44
CA SER A 35 -21.86 5.36 42.70
C SER A 35 -20.67 5.35 43.66
N ALA A 36 -19.45 5.58 43.16
CA ALA A 36 -18.23 5.72 43.96
C ALA A 36 -17.59 7.12 43.81
N TYR A 37 -17.81 7.79 42.68
CA TYR A 37 -17.33 9.13 42.40
C TYR A 37 -18.45 9.97 41.78
N PRO A 38 -18.78 11.17 42.31
CA PRO A 38 -20.00 11.88 41.95
C PRO A 38 -19.98 12.56 40.57
N THR A 39 -18.81 12.70 39.92
CA THR A 39 -18.68 13.29 38.58
C THR A 39 -17.62 12.53 37.77
N ILE A 40 -17.65 12.66 36.44
CA ILE A 40 -16.73 11.97 35.54
C ILE A 40 -15.29 12.47 35.75
N GLN A 41 -15.07 13.78 35.84
CA GLN A 41 -13.70 14.29 36.01
C GLN A 41 -13.06 13.82 37.32
N LYS A 42 -13.80 13.77 38.43
CA LYS A 42 -13.26 13.31 39.72
C LYS A 42 -12.84 11.82 39.68
N ALA A 43 -13.51 11.00 38.90
CA ALA A 43 -13.07 9.62 38.67
C ALA A 43 -11.82 9.56 37.77
N LEU A 44 -11.73 10.37 36.72
CA LEU A 44 -10.52 10.49 35.87
C LEU A 44 -9.30 11.04 36.64
N ASP A 45 -9.52 11.94 37.59
CA ASP A 45 -8.47 12.52 38.43
C ASP A 45 -7.92 11.50 39.44
N ALA A 46 -8.81 10.68 40.03
CA ALA A 46 -8.43 9.57 40.91
C ALA A 46 -7.84 8.36 40.15
N ALA A 47 -8.25 8.14 38.89
CA ALA A 47 -7.79 7.02 38.07
C ALA A 47 -6.29 7.11 37.74
N SER A 48 -5.60 5.99 37.84
CA SER A 48 -4.24 5.76 37.34
C SER A 48 -4.27 5.20 35.91
N ALA A 49 -3.19 5.36 35.15
CA ALA A 49 -3.11 4.82 33.79
C ALA A 49 -3.31 3.29 33.79
N GLY A 50 -4.23 2.80 32.97
CA GLY A 50 -4.71 1.41 32.96
C GLY A 50 -6.09 1.22 33.61
N ASP A 51 -6.51 2.10 34.51
CA ASP A 51 -7.83 2.03 35.15
C ASP A 51 -8.97 2.24 34.14
N THR A 52 -10.16 1.76 34.51
CA THR A 52 -11.39 1.98 33.74
C THR A 52 -12.43 2.71 34.58
N VAL A 53 -12.78 3.93 34.15
CA VAL A 53 -13.93 4.69 34.67
C VAL A 53 -15.21 4.22 33.96
N GLN A 54 -16.07 3.52 34.69
CA GLN A 54 -17.38 3.08 34.25
C GLN A 54 -18.43 4.15 34.59
N VAL A 55 -19.15 4.65 33.60
CA VAL A 55 -20.18 5.69 33.77
C VAL A 55 -21.57 5.14 33.43
N ALA A 56 -22.50 5.34 34.36
CA ALA A 56 -23.90 4.95 34.21
C ALA A 56 -24.64 5.75 33.11
N ALA A 57 -25.84 5.31 32.75
CA ALA A 57 -26.78 6.11 31.96
C ALA A 57 -27.12 7.44 32.67
N GLY A 58 -27.19 8.53 31.91
CA GLY A 58 -27.46 9.88 32.44
C GLY A 58 -26.78 10.98 31.62
N THR A 59 -27.13 12.23 31.89
CA THR A 59 -26.51 13.42 31.28
C THR A 59 -25.61 14.14 32.29
N TYR A 60 -24.38 14.38 31.88
CA TYR A 60 -23.33 15.00 32.68
C TYR A 60 -22.92 16.33 32.05
N PHE A 61 -23.20 17.44 32.74
CA PHE A 61 -22.80 18.78 32.33
C PHE A 61 -21.39 19.07 32.82
N GLU A 62 -20.38 18.53 32.13
CA GLU A 62 -18.96 18.64 32.48
C GLU A 62 -18.12 18.94 31.22
N HIS A 63 -17.13 19.83 31.36
CA HIS A 63 -16.00 19.93 30.43
C HIS A 63 -14.85 19.06 30.96
N ILE A 64 -14.67 17.87 30.41
CA ILE A 64 -13.72 16.89 30.94
C ILE A 64 -12.39 16.86 30.16
N THR A 65 -11.31 16.56 30.87
CA THR A 65 -10.01 16.21 30.29
C THR A 65 -9.72 14.74 30.60
N LEU A 66 -9.57 13.93 29.55
CA LEU A 66 -9.25 12.52 29.69
C LEU A 66 -7.90 12.34 30.41
N LYS A 67 -7.80 11.32 31.26
CA LYS A 67 -6.56 10.96 31.95
C LYS A 67 -5.71 10.05 31.05
N LYS A 68 -4.40 10.31 30.96
CA LYS A 68 -3.47 9.55 30.10
C LYS A 68 -3.56 8.05 30.41
N GLY A 69 -3.82 7.23 29.39
CA GLY A 69 -3.94 5.78 29.53
C GLY A 69 -5.18 5.24 30.27
N VAL A 70 -6.19 6.07 30.56
CA VAL A 70 -7.43 5.63 31.25
C VAL A 70 -8.54 5.33 30.24
N ILE A 71 -9.29 4.26 30.48
CA ILE A 71 -10.48 3.92 29.70
C ILE A 71 -11.69 4.57 30.36
N LEU A 72 -12.45 5.37 29.61
CA LEU A 72 -13.71 5.96 30.02
C LEU A 72 -14.84 5.31 29.23
N GLU A 73 -15.73 4.59 29.92
CA GLU A 73 -16.81 3.82 29.31
C GLU A 73 -18.20 4.32 29.72
N GLY A 74 -18.97 4.82 28.76
CA GLY A 74 -20.41 5.05 28.88
C GLY A 74 -21.21 3.80 28.52
N GLY A 75 -22.52 3.84 28.73
CA GLY A 75 -23.41 2.72 28.42
C GLY A 75 -23.64 1.73 29.56
N TRP A 76 -23.29 2.04 30.81
CA TRP A 76 -23.54 1.13 31.94
C TRP A 76 -24.92 1.34 32.55
N LYS A 77 -25.57 0.24 32.96
CA LYS A 77 -26.73 0.32 33.86
C LYS A 77 -26.29 0.93 35.19
N ALA A 78 -27.19 1.63 35.90
CA ALA A 78 -26.88 2.32 37.15
C ALA A 78 -26.34 1.43 38.30
N ASP A 79 -26.52 0.11 38.22
CA ASP A 79 -25.96 -0.88 39.16
C ASP A 79 -24.67 -1.57 38.64
N PHE A 80 -24.20 -1.18 37.46
CA PHE A 80 -23.03 -1.73 36.76
C PHE A 80 -23.09 -3.25 36.50
N SER A 81 -24.27 -3.87 36.60
CA SER A 81 -24.47 -5.30 36.32
C SER A 81 -24.40 -5.67 34.83
N ARG A 82 -24.60 -4.68 33.94
CA ARG A 82 -24.58 -4.83 32.49
C ARG A 82 -24.20 -3.53 31.81
N ARG A 83 -23.44 -3.64 30.72
CA ARG A 83 -23.21 -2.58 29.74
C ARG A 83 -24.07 -2.79 28.49
N ASP A 84 -24.71 -1.74 28.01
CA ASP A 84 -25.50 -1.71 26.77
C ASP A 84 -25.60 -0.26 26.28
N ARG A 85 -24.76 0.12 25.30
CA ARG A 85 -24.65 1.50 24.79
C ARG A 85 -25.92 2.05 24.15
N LYS A 86 -26.91 1.19 23.80
CA LYS A 86 -28.19 1.61 23.22
C LYS A 86 -29.29 1.72 24.28
N ALA A 87 -29.31 0.82 25.26
CA ALA A 87 -30.31 0.83 26.33
C ALA A 87 -29.98 1.82 27.46
N PHE A 88 -28.70 2.10 27.70
CA PHE A 88 -28.21 2.85 28.86
C PHE A 88 -27.40 4.09 28.45
N VAL A 89 -28.00 4.97 27.64
CA VAL A 89 -27.32 6.12 27.03
C VAL A 89 -26.68 7.05 28.09
N THR A 90 -25.39 7.31 27.94
CA THR A 90 -24.64 8.31 28.71
C THR A 90 -24.33 9.52 27.81
N VAL A 91 -24.54 10.74 28.32
CA VAL A 91 -24.36 12.01 27.58
C VAL A 91 -23.39 12.92 28.33
N ILE A 92 -22.49 13.58 27.61
CA ILE A 92 -21.67 14.68 28.11
C ILE A 92 -22.05 15.93 27.31
N ASP A 93 -22.50 16.98 27.99
CA ASP A 93 -23.01 18.22 27.39
C ASP A 93 -22.18 19.42 27.86
N GLY A 94 -21.54 20.11 26.91
CA GLY A 94 -20.71 21.29 27.18
C GLY A 94 -21.47 22.62 27.29
N ALA A 95 -22.81 22.59 27.34
CA ALA A 95 -23.72 23.72 27.56
C ALA A 95 -23.52 24.96 26.65
N ARG A 96 -22.72 24.84 25.58
CA ARG A 96 -22.17 25.93 24.75
C ARG A 96 -21.24 26.91 25.49
N ASP A 97 -20.77 26.57 26.69
CA ASP A 97 -19.91 27.45 27.51
C ASP A 97 -18.44 27.46 27.04
N LYS A 98 -18.22 28.03 25.85
CA LYS A 98 -16.91 28.50 25.34
C LYS A 98 -15.76 27.54 25.63
N GLY A 99 -15.82 26.35 25.07
CA GLY A 99 -14.75 25.38 25.13
C GLY A 99 -15.10 24.06 24.45
N PRO A 100 -14.13 23.15 24.33
CA PRO A 100 -14.40 21.78 23.92
C PRO A 100 -15.08 20.98 25.05
N VAL A 101 -15.96 20.04 24.72
CA VAL A 101 -16.66 19.21 25.73
C VAL A 101 -15.69 18.20 26.35
N VAL A 102 -14.91 17.52 25.49
CA VAL A 102 -13.89 16.56 25.90
C VAL A 102 -12.53 16.95 25.35
N VAL A 103 -11.55 17.14 26.23
CA VAL A 103 -10.13 17.29 25.87
C VAL A 103 -9.48 15.90 25.88
N GLY A 104 -8.93 15.49 24.74
CA GLY A 104 -8.27 14.20 24.59
C GLY A 104 -6.88 14.15 25.23
N ALA A 105 -6.48 12.97 25.72
CA ALA A 105 -5.13 12.66 26.23
C ALA A 105 -4.58 11.37 25.60
N ASP A 106 -3.26 11.19 25.64
CA ASP A 106 -2.61 10.04 25.00
C ASP A 106 -3.01 8.71 25.62
N GLY A 107 -3.30 7.71 24.77
CA GLY A 107 -3.66 6.36 25.20
C GLY A 107 -4.97 6.25 25.98
N ALA A 108 -5.68 7.37 26.20
CA ALA A 108 -7.00 7.36 26.81
C ALA A 108 -8.04 6.81 25.81
N VAL A 109 -9.07 6.14 26.31
CA VAL A 109 -10.18 5.62 25.50
C VAL A 109 -11.48 6.28 25.93
N LEU A 110 -12.29 6.72 24.97
CA LEU A 110 -13.60 7.36 25.17
C LEU A 110 -14.65 6.54 24.41
N ASP A 111 -15.41 5.73 25.14
CA ASP A 111 -16.24 4.66 24.55
C ASP A 111 -17.72 4.72 24.97
N GLY A 112 -18.61 5.07 24.02
CA GLY A 112 -20.06 4.89 24.18
C GLY A 112 -20.85 6.05 24.78
N PHE A 113 -20.43 7.29 24.53
CA PHE A 113 -21.10 8.52 24.98
C PHE A 113 -21.82 9.26 23.84
N THR A 114 -22.80 10.09 24.17
CA THR A 114 -23.25 11.20 23.32
C THR A 114 -22.54 12.49 23.74
N ILE A 115 -22.01 13.27 22.80
CA ILE A 115 -21.18 14.46 23.07
C ILE A 115 -21.70 15.65 22.26
N ILE A 116 -22.17 16.69 22.95
CA ILE A 116 -22.88 17.82 22.36
C ILE A 116 -22.47 19.16 22.95
N HIS A 117 -22.75 20.23 22.19
CA HIS A 117 -22.65 21.62 22.63
C HIS A 117 -21.24 22.14 22.97
N GLY A 118 -20.19 21.55 22.41
CA GLY A 118 -18.88 22.19 22.33
C GLY A 118 -18.95 23.50 21.53
N SER A 119 -18.21 24.52 21.96
CA SER A 119 -18.30 25.90 21.45
C SER A 119 -16.91 26.53 21.27
N LEU A 120 -16.80 27.50 20.37
CA LEU A 120 -15.52 28.15 20.04
C LEU A 120 -15.12 29.19 21.10
N ARG A 121 -13.87 29.08 21.58
CA ARG A 121 -13.21 30.03 22.48
C ARG A 121 -11.88 30.49 21.90
N THR A 122 -11.71 31.80 21.81
CA THR A 122 -10.43 32.45 21.57
C THR A 122 -9.66 32.58 22.89
N LEU A 123 -8.36 32.30 22.86
CA LEU A 123 -7.45 32.46 24.00
C LEU A 123 -6.79 33.84 23.96
N ALA A 124 -6.22 34.27 25.09
CA ALA A 124 -5.54 35.57 25.20
C ALA A 124 -4.33 35.73 24.25
N ASN A 125 -3.77 34.62 23.74
CA ASN A 125 -2.70 34.61 22.74
C ASN A 125 -3.20 34.50 21.29
N GLY A 126 -4.51 34.68 21.04
CA GLY A 126 -5.13 34.62 19.71
C GLY A 126 -5.35 33.21 19.12
N ASP A 127 -4.80 32.16 19.74
CA ASP A 127 -5.06 30.78 19.33
C ASP A 127 -6.50 30.38 19.76
N THR A 128 -7.19 29.55 18.98
CA THR A 128 -8.59 29.15 19.26
C THR A 128 -8.71 27.68 19.66
N MET A 129 -9.68 27.37 20.52
CA MET A 129 -10.06 25.99 20.91
C MET A 129 -11.58 25.83 20.99
N GLY A 130 -12.07 24.61 20.85
CA GLY A 130 -13.50 24.28 20.78
C GLY A 130 -13.75 23.13 19.81
N SER A 131 -14.77 22.30 20.09
CA SER A 131 -15.37 21.20 19.30
C SER A 131 -16.07 20.22 20.27
N GLY A 132 -16.73 19.17 19.79
CA GLY A 132 -17.22 18.09 20.66
C GLY A 132 -16.06 17.41 21.40
N VAL A 133 -15.15 16.83 20.63
CA VAL A 133 -13.86 16.31 21.15
C VAL A 133 -12.70 17.09 20.53
N TYR A 134 -11.75 17.52 21.36
CA TYR A 134 -10.62 18.34 20.94
C TYR A 134 -9.29 17.71 21.38
N CYS A 135 -8.42 17.42 20.41
CA CYS A 135 -7.10 16.85 20.63
C CYS A 135 -6.02 17.81 20.11
N LYS A 136 -5.08 18.19 20.96
CA LYS A 136 -3.98 19.11 20.62
C LYS A 136 -2.69 18.56 21.22
N LYS A 137 -1.84 17.96 20.37
CA LYS A 137 -0.68 17.15 20.78
C LYS A 137 -1.04 15.93 21.64
N THR A 138 -2.25 15.38 21.45
CA THR A 138 -2.76 14.22 22.20
C THR A 138 -3.48 13.21 21.31
N SER A 139 -3.37 11.91 21.63
CA SER A 139 -3.80 10.81 20.76
C SER A 139 -4.67 9.76 21.50
N PRO A 140 -5.95 10.08 21.78
CA PRO A 140 -6.92 9.14 22.35
C PRO A 140 -7.53 8.19 21.30
N VAL A 141 -8.22 7.15 21.79
CA VAL A 141 -9.21 6.37 21.03
C VAL A 141 -10.61 6.89 21.37
N ILE A 142 -11.42 7.18 20.35
CA ILE A 142 -12.78 7.73 20.45
C ILE A 142 -13.69 6.74 19.72
N ARG A 143 -14.47 5.93 20.45
CA ARG A 143 -15.26 4.85 19.84
C ARG A 143 -16.73 4.74 20.28
N ASN A 144 -17.59 4.25 19.39
CA ASN A 144 -19.03 4.02 19.64
C ASN A 144 -19.83 5.27 20.11
N ASN A 145 -19.34 6.49 19.89
CA ASN A 145 -19.97 7.72 20.39
C ASN A 145 -20.96 8.35 19.40
N ILE A 146 -21.82 9.26 19.86
CA ILE A 146 -22.68 10.11 19.02
C ILE A 146 -22.25 11.56 19.22
N ILE A 147 -21.75 12.24 18.19
CA ILE A 147 -21.10 13.56 18.32
C ILE A 147 -21.77 14.57 17.38
N ARG A 148 -22.54 15.51 17.95
CA ARG A 148 -23.44 16.39 17.19
C ARG A 148 -23.59 17.81 17.71
N GLU A 149 -23.98 18.73 16.83
CA GLU A 149 -24.33 20.14 17.14
C GLU A 149 -23.20 20.97 17.80
N ASN A 150 -21.95 20.53 17.64
CA ASN A 150 -20.76 21.19 18.15
C ASN A 150 -20.19 22.22 17.16
N GLU A 151 -19.50 23.23 17.70
CA GLU A 151 -18.77 24.26 16.96
C GLU A 151 -17.28 24.26 17.35
N PRO A 152 -16.34 24.40 16.39
CA PRO A 152 -16.55 24.42 14.93
C PRO A 152 -16.70 23.03 14.31
N SER A 153 -16.33 21.95 15.00
CA SER A 153 -16.34 20.58 14.47
C SER A 153 -16.82 19.56 15.50
N GLY A 154 -17.19 18.36 15.04
CA GLY A 154 -17.52 17.24 15.93
C GLY A 154 -16.28 16.75 16.67
N ILE A 155 -15.27 16.30 15.92
CA ILE A 155 -13.93 15.99 16.44
C ILE A 155 -12.91 16.89 15.73
N TYR A 156 -12.00 17.49 16.50
CA TYR A 156 -10.94 18.35 15.99
C TYR A 156 -9.58 17.93 16.52
N CYS A 157 -8.61 17.78 15.62
CA CYS A 157 -7.28 17.31 15.95
C CYS A 157 -6.19 18.23 15.38
N SER A 158 -5.21 18.55 16.22
CA SER A 158 -4.06 19.38 15.87
C SER A 158 -2.77 18.75 16.39
N THR A 159 -1.87 18.34 15.50
CA THR A 159 -0.64 17.60 15.85
C THR A 159 -0.94 16.33 16.68
N SER A 160 -2.03 15.64 16.33
CA SER A 160 -2.67 14.58 17.12
C SER A 160 -2.95 13.32 16.29
N SER A 161 -2.81 12.13 16.87
CA SER A 161 -2.96 10.85 16.15
C SER A 161 -4.13 10.00 16.66
N ALA A 162 -5.28 10.64 16.88
CA ALA A 162 -6.46 9.99 17.44
C ALA A 162 -7.05 8.89 16.52
N VAL A 163 -7.60 7.85 17.16
CA VAL A 163 -8.34 6.77 16.49
C VAL A 163 -9.83 6.99 16.75
N ILE A 164 -10.65 7.00 15.71
CA ILE A 164 -12.06 7.42 15.72
C ILE A 164 -12.87 6.28 15.08
N THR A 165 -13.46 5.38 15.87
CA THR A 165 -14.12 4.18 15.32
C THR A 165 -15.58 4.01 15.74
N ASP A 166 -16.46 3.66 14.80
CA ASP A 166 -17.86 3.27 15.05
C ASP A 166 -18.74 4.39 15.66
N ASN A 167 -18.40 5.65 15.44
CA ASN A 167 -19.14 6.82 15.96
C ASN A 167 -20.18 7.34 14.94
N ARG A 168 -21.24 8.02 15.40
CA ARG A 168 -22.17 8.78 14.56
C ARG A 168 -21.91 10.28 14.72
N ILE A 169 -21.38 10.92 13.69
CA ILE A 169 -20.89 12.31 13.73
C ILE A 169 -21.73 13.19 12.77
N THR A 170 -22.64 13.99 13.33
CA THR A 170 -23.73 14.60 12.54
C THR A 170 -24.00 16.06 12.90
N ALA A 171 -24.42 16.86 11.92
CA ALA A 171 -24.91 18.23 12.13
C ALA A 171 -23.95 19.17 12.92
N ASN A 172 -22.63 19.01 12.77
CA ASN A 172 -21.65 19.93 13.35
C ASN A 172 -21.41 21.13 12.42
N ALA A 173 -21.06 22.29 12.99
CA ALA A 173 -21.11 23.59 12.30
C ALA A 173 -20.23 23.67 11.03
N GLN A 174 -19.06 23.04 11.03
CA GLN A 174 -18.18 22.96 9.86
C GLN A 174 -17.92 21.51 9.46
N ALA A 175 -17.02 20.80 10.16
CA ALA A 175 -16.65 19.43 9.81
C ALA A 175 -17.13 18.41 10.84
N GLY A 176 -17.41 17.19 10.39
CA GLY A 176 -17.61 16.06 11.30
C GLY A 176 -16.29 15.74 12.01
N VAL A 177 -15.24 15.45 11.23
CA VAL A 177 -13.86 15.30 11.73
C VAL A 177 -12.92 16.27 11.02
N PHE A 178 -12.04 16.94 11.76
CA PHE A 178 -11.08 17.90 11.21
C PHE A 178 -9.64 17.64 11.66
N ALA A 179 -8.71 17.61 10.72
CA ALA A 179 -7.27 17.37 10.96
C ALA A 179 -6.40 18.55 10.48
N GLN A 180 -5.55 19.11 11.35
CA GLN A 180 -4.58 20.13 10.98
C GLN A 180 -3.20 19.93 11.63
N LYS A 181 -2.21 20.74 11.19
CA LYS A 181 -0.89 20.92 11.80
C LYS A 181 -0.20 19.58 12.14
N GLY A 182 -0.06 18.67 11.17
CA GLY A 182 0.62 17.39 11.36
C GLY A 182 -0.14 16.32 12.17
N SER A 183 -1.47 16.35 12.17
CA SER A 183 -2.29 15.27 12.79
C SER A 183 -2.26 13.99 11.94
N SER A 184 -2.40 12.80 12.54
CA SER A 184 -2.42 11.51 11.82
C SER A 184 -3.55 10.60 12.28
N LEU A 185 -4.78 10.86 11.81
CA LEU A 185 -6.00 10.22 12.32
C LEU A 185 -6.30 8.88 11.65
N ARG A 186 -6.98 8.00 12.39
CA ARG A 186 -7.70 6.82 11.86
C ARG A 186 -9.20 7.00 12.13
N ILE A 187 -10.04 6.76 11.13
CA ILE A 187 -11.48 7.07 11.12
C ILE A 187 -12.20 5.85 10.49
N THR A 188 -12.73 4.93 11.31
CA THR A 188 -13.27 3.64 10.83
C THR A 188 -14.74 3.42 11.22
N GLY A 189 -15.59 2.85 10.37
CA GLY A 189 -16.94 2.40 10.78
C GLY A 189 -17.94 3.50 11.16
N ASN A 190 -17.61 4.78 10.95
CA ASN A 190 -18.44 5.92 11.40
C ASN A 190 -19.54 6.27 10.39
N THR A 191 -20.66 6.83 10.85
CA THR A 191 -21.59 7.58 9.98
C THR A 191 -21.33 9.07 10.12
N ILE A 192 -20.96 9.77 9.04
CA ILE A 192 -20.52 11.18 9.06
C ILE A 192 -21.36 12.02 8.08
N THR A 193 -22.40 12.66 8.58
CA THR A 193 -23.51 13.15 7.76
C THR A 193 -24.01 14.55 8.13
N GLY A 194 -24.53 15.29 7.14
CA GLY A 194 -25.19 16.58 7.35
C GLY A 194 -24.33 17.70 7.96
N ASN A 195 -23.00 17.62 7.90
CA ASN A 195 -22.12 18.63 8.48
C ASN A 195 -22.00 19.88 7.57
N GLY A 196 -21.86 21.06 8.18
CA GLY A 196 -22.04 22.37 7.52
C GLY A 196 -20.99 22.73 6.44
N TYR A 197 -19.91 21.98 6.32
CA TYR A 197 -18.85 22.17 5.32
C TYR A 197 -18.43 20.86 4.64
N SER A 198 -17.90 19.89 5.38
CA SER A 198 -17.45 18.59 4.84
C SER A 198 -17.54 17.50 5.90
N GLY A 199 -17.78 16.25 5.51
CA GLY A 199 -17.80 15.14 6.46
C GLY A 199 -16.46 15.01 7.18
N ILE A 200 -15.38 14.86 6.41
CA ILE A 200 -14.00 14.86 6.90
C ILE A 200 -13.20 15.97 6.19
N GLY A 201 -12.57 16.85 6.96
CA GLY A 201 -11.82 18.01 6.46
C GLY A 201 -10.38 18.07 6.96
N SER A 202 -9.54 18.80 6.23
CA SER A 202 -8.16 19.09 6.66
C SER A 202 -7.69 20.47 6.18
N SER A 203 -6.75 21.09 6.91
CA SER A 203 -6.16 22.37 6.51
C SER A 203 -4.82 22.67 7.18
N LYS A 204 -4.11 23.67 6.62
CA LYS A 204 -2.84 24.25 7.09
C LYS A 204 -1.64 23.28 7.08
N LEU A 205 -0.44 23.84 6.93
CA LEU A 205 0.81 23.11 7.11
C LEU A 205 1.21 23.06 8.60
N PRO A 206 2.04 22.08 9.03
CA PRO A 206 2.51 20.91 8.26
C PRO A 206 1.37 19.95 7.90
N LEU A 207 1.54 19.21 6.80
CA LEU A 207 0.54 18.29 6.24
C LEU A 207 0.06 17.28 7.28
N SER A 208 -1.25 17.06 7.33
CA SER A 208 -1.83 15.99 8.17
C SER A 208 -1.92 14.66 7.40
N ARG A 209 -2.35 13.60 8.09
CA ARG A 209 -2.75 12.31 7.51
C ARG A 209 -4.13 11.92 8.05
N ILE A 210 -4.98 11.37 7.20
CA ILE A 210 -6.30 10.85 7.58
C ILE A 210 -6.54 9.47 6.93
N THR A 211 -6.77 8.45 7.75
CA THR A 211 -7.21 7.12 7.28
C THR A 211 -8.70 7.00 7.53
N VAL A 212 -9.48 6.56 6.54
CA VAL A 212 -10.95 6.62 6.48
C VAL A 212 -11.45 5.28 5.94
N ARG A 213 -11.90 4.34 6.78
CA ARG A 213 -12.33 2.99 6.35
C ARG A 213 -13.75 2.60 6.76
N ASN A 214 -14.51 1.93 5.90
CA ASN A 214 -15.85 1.39 6.22
C ASN A 214 -16.87 2.44 6.74
N ASN A 215 -16.75 3.72 6.37
CA ASN A 215 -17.65 4.80 6.84
C ASN A 215 -18.78 5.08 5.84
N ASP A 216 -19.91 5.58 6.34
CA ASP A 216 -20.98 6.17 5.53
C ASP A 216 -20.89 7.71 5.61
N ILE A 217 -20.62 8.39 4.49
CA ILE A 217 -20.25 9.81 4.43
C ILE A 217 -21.11 10.54 3.38
N HIS A 218 -22.30 10.97 3.79
CA HIS A 218 -23.34 11.44 2.88
C HIS A 218 -23.94 12.81 3.29
N GLY A 219 -24.55 13.51 2.33
CA GLY A 219 -25.34 14.72 2.60
C GLY A 219 -24.58 15.91 3.20
N ASN A 220 -23.25 15.96 3.14
CA ASN A 220 -22.47 17.08 3.68
C ASN A 220 -22.45 18.26 2.68
N LYS A 221 -22.43 19.51 3.18
CA LYS A 221 -22.74 20.72 2.38
C LYS A 221 -21.78 21.01 1.21
N ARG A 222 -20.54 20.48 1.25
CA ARG A 222 -19.59 20.51 0.12
C ARG A 222 -19.13 19.09 -0.20
N SER A 223 -17.91 18.72 0.17
CA SER A 223 -17.37 17.38 -0.12
C SER A 223 -17.56 16.43 1.05
N GLY A 224 -17.76 15.14 0.77
CA GLY A 224 -17.74 14.09 1.80
C GLY A 224 -16.38 14.06 2.50
N ILE A 225 -15.31 14.00 1.70
CA ILE A 225 -13.92 14.10 2.18
C ILE A 225 -13.18 15.22 1.43
N ASN A 226 -12.52 16.13 2.17
CA ASN A 226 -11.79 17.28 1.63
C ASN A 226 -10.34 17.30 2.17
N ALA A 227 -9.47 16.55 1.50
CA ALA A 227 -8.04 16.44 1.76
C ALA A 227 -7.27 17.64 1.19
N ARG A 228 -7.56 18.85 1.69
CA ARG A 228 -6.95 20.09 1.17
C ARG A 228 -5.47 20.23 1.51
N ALA A 229 -5.00 19.65 2.61
CA ALA A 229 -3.60 19.68 3.04
C ALA A 229 -3.25 18.43 3.88
N ALA A 230 -3.68 17.25 3.42
CA ALA A 230 -3.46 15.99 4.13
C ALA A 230 -3.30 14.79 3.20
N ALA A 231 -2.41 13.87 3.57
CA ALA A 231 -2.33 12.55 2.95
C ALA A 231 -3.54 11.71 3.39
N ALA A 232 -4.38 11.28 2.47
CA ALA A 232 -5.64 10.59 2.79
C ALA A 232 -5.66 9.14 2.31
N VAL A 233 -6.32 8.25 3.06
CA VAL A 233 -6.43 6.82 2.76
C VAL A 233 -7.87 6.38 2.97
N VAL A 234 -8.66 6.23 1.91
CA VAL A 234 -10.12 6.16 1.92
C VAL A 234 -10.59 4.80 1.38
N TYR A 235 -10.92 3.81 2.22
CA TYR A 235 -11.29 2.45 1.77
C TYR A 235 -12.72 2.05 2.17
N ASN A 236 -13.43 1.33 1.29
CA ASN A 236 -14.71 0.66 1.60
C ASN A 236 -15.83 1.62 2.11
N ASN A 237 -15.77 2.92 1.77
CA ASN A 237 -16.74 3.91 2.26
C ASN A 237 -17.89 4.09 1.27
N ILE A 238 -19.06 4.48 1.78
CA ILE A 238 -20.23 4.85 0.98
C ILE A 238 -20.30 6.38 0.98
N ILE A 239 -20.24 7.03 -0.19
CA ILE A 239 -20.04 8.47 -0.30
C ILE A 239 -21.00 9.06 -1.33
N TYR A 240 -22.18 9.51 -0.88
CA TYR A 240 -23.26 9.91 -1.78
C TYR A 240 -23.96 11.22 -1.41
N GLY A 241 -24.56 11.87 -2.41
CA GLY A 241 -25.39 13.06 -2.22
C GLY A 241 -24.70 14.25 -1.53
N ASN A 242 -23.37 14.34 -1.55
CA ASN A 242 -22.65 15.50 -1.02
C ASN A 242 -22.70 16.66 -2.04
N GLY A 243 -22.79 17.90 -1.55
CA GLY A 243 -23.07 19.09 -2.37
C GLY A 243 -21.98 19.53 -3.36
N ARG A 244 -20.82 18.86 -3.38
CA ARG A 244 -19.73 19.01 -4.36
C ARG A 244 -19.16 17.63 -4.70
N SER A 245 -17.85 17.47 -4.80
CA SER A 245 -17.23 16.16 -5.06
C SER A 245 -17.33 15.23 -3.86
N GLY A 246 -17.53 13.92 -4.10
CA GLY A 246 -17.57 12.92 -3.03
C GLY A 246 -16.25 12.90 -2.25
N VAL A 247 -15.14 12.73 -2.97
CA VAL A 247 -13.77 12.80 -2.43
C VAL A 247 -12.96 13.86 -3.19
N ARG A 248 -12.22 14.71 -2.47
CA ARG A 248 -11.43 15.81 -3.04
C ARG A 248 -10.03 15.92 -2.42
N GLY A 249 -8.98 15.73 -3.22
CA GLY A 249 -7.59 16.04 -2.89
C GLY A 249 -7.11 17.33 -3.55
N VAL A 250 -6.19 18.08 -2.91
CA VAL A 250 -5.79 19.43 -3.39
C VAL A 250 -4.28 19.74 -3.32
N LEU A 251 -3.50 19.10 -2.43
CA LEU A 251 -2.05 19.40 -2.23
C LEU A 251 -1.24 18.20 -1.71
N ALA A 252 -1.81 16.99 -1.68
CA ALA A 252 -1.20 15.83 -1.02
C ALA A 252 -1.77 14.50 -1.56
N PRO A 253 -1.08 13.36 -1.36
CA PRO A 253 -1.51 12.08 -1.91
C PRO A 253 -2.83 11.55 -1.32
N ILE A 254 -3.62 10.83 -2.12
CA ILE A 254 -4.88 10.24 -1.66
C ILE A 254 -5.19 8.86 -2.25
N GLU A 255 -5.31 7.85 -1.39
CA GLU A 255 -5.86 6.54 -1.76
C GLU A 255 -7.39 6.57 -1.59
N VAL A 256 -8.12 5.97 -2.52
CA VAL A 256 -9.58 5.88 -2.60
C VAL A 256 -9.93 4.49 -3.16
N VAL A 257 -10.11 3.47 -2.31
CA VAL A 257 -10.28 2.07 -2.75
C VAL A 257 -11.63 1.47 -2.32
N ASN A 258 -12.28 0.64 -3.14
CA ASN A 258 -13.55 -0.04 -2.81
C ASN A 258 -14.71 0.89 -2.37
N ASN A 259 -14.68 2.18 -2.68
CA ASN A 259 -15.74 3.09 -2.24
C ASN A 259 -16.92 3.07 -3.22
N THR A 260 -18.11 3.32 -2.71
CA THR A 260 -19.30 3.49 -3.55
C THR A 260 -19.68 4.96 -3.58
N VAL A 261 -19.34 5.66 -4.67
CA VAL A 261 -19.34 7.13 -4.77
C VAL A 261 -20.40 7.58 -5.76
N VAL A 262 -21.59 7.90 -5.26
CA VAL A 262 -22.82 7.99 -6.07
C VAL A 262 -23.48 9.37 -5.98
N GLY A 263 -23.82 9.97 -7.13
CA GLY A 263 -24.73 11.11 -7.18
C GLY A 263 -24.27 12.37 -6.44
N ASN A 264 -22.96 12.62 -6.36
CA ASN A 264 -22.43 13.84 -5.73
C ASN A 264 -22.45 15.02 -6.72
N GLY A 265 -22.59 16.24 -6.21
CA GLY A 265 -22.91 17.46 -6.97
C GLY A 265 -21.80 18.02 -7.89
N GLN A 266 -20.62 17.41 -7.93
CA GLN A 266 -19.56 17.69 -8.91
C GLN A 266 -18.94 16.37 -9.41
N SER A 267 -17.61 16.24 -9.44
CA SER A 267 -16.93 14.99 -9.81
C SER A 267 -17.00 13.97 -8.67
N GLY A 268 -17.12 12.66 -8.95
CA GLY A 268 -17.17 11.64 -7.90
C GLY A 268 -15.90 11.64 -7.03
N VAL A 269 -14.74 11.51 -7.67
CA VAL A 269 -13.42 11.75 -7.07
C VAL A 269 -12.68 12.82 -7.88
N VAL A 270 -12.11 13.82 -7.20
CA VAL A 270 -11.33 14.89 -7.82
C VAL A 270 -9.98 15.09 -7.16
N LEU A 271 -8.96 15.31 -7.98
CA LEU A 271 -7.69 15.91 -7.61
C LEU A 271 -7.64 17.29 -8.27
N ASP A 272 -7.37 18.33 -7.49
CA ASP A 272 -7.11 19.68 -8.01
C ASP A 272 -5.60 20.02 -8.01
N ASP A 273 -4.73 19.10 -7.57
CA ASP A 273 -3.29 19.15 -7.79
C ASP A 273 -2.94 18.34 -9.05
N PRO A 274 -2.43 18.96 -10.14
CA PRO A 274 -2.04 18.25 -11.34
C PRO A 274 -0.81 17.32 -11.15
N ASN A 275 -0.10 17.43 -10.02
CA ASN A 275 1.01 16.56 -9.62
C ASN A 275 0.61 15.56 -8.52
N GLY A 276 -0.64 15.63 -8.04
CA GLY A 276 -1.13 14.83 -6.92
C GLY A 276 -1.17 13.34 -7.26
N LYS A 277 -0.44 12.52 -6.48
CA LYS A 277 -0.53 11.06 -6.59
C LYS A 277 -1.80 10.57 -5.91
N ALA A 278 -2.68 9.89 -6.64
CA ALA A 278 -3.79 9.15 -6.07
C ALA A 278 -3.69 7.64 -6.34
N ASP A 279 -4.48 6.88 -5.59
CA ASP A 279 -4.72 5.46 -5.80
C ASP A 279 -6.23 5.19 -5.73
N ILE A 280 -6.92 5.40 -6.85
CA ILE A 280 -8.38 5.33 -6.96
C ILE A 280 -8.73 3.98 -7.62
N ARG A 281 -9.05 2.96 -6.82
CA ARG A 281 -9.28 1.59 -7.31
C ARG A 281 -10.56 0.94 -6.82
N ASN A 282 -11.12 0.02 -7.61
CA ASN A 282 -12.23 -0.84 -7.19
C ASN A 282 -13.49 -0.08 -6.74
N ASN A 283 -13.58 1.23 -7.01
CA ASN A 283 -14.72 2.02 -6.62
C ASN A 283 -15.84 1.82 -7.63
N ILE A 284 -17.10 1.79 -7.18
CA ILE A 284 -18.22 2.07 -8.08
C ILE A 284 -18.50 3.57 -7.98
N ILE A 285 -18.20 4.30 -9.05
CA ILE A 285 -18.38 5.75 -9.12
C ILE A 285 -19.44 6.02 -10.19
N SER A 286 -20.64 6.42 -9.78
CA SER A 286 -21.76 6.55 -10.72
C SER A 286 -22.63 7.77 -10.49
N ASN A 287 -23.26 8.24 -11.56
CA ASN A 287 -24.29 9.28 -11.52
C ASN A 287 -23.82 10.65 -10.98
N ASN A 288 -22.51 10.90 -10.87
CA ASN A 288 -21.95 12.18 -10.40
C ASN A 288 -22.01 13.23 -11.52
N VAL A 289 -22.25 14.49 -11.14
CA VAL A 289 -22.73 15.54 -12.06
C VAL A 289 -21.69 15.95 -13.11
N ASP A 290 -20.43 16.18 -12.72
CA ASP A 290 -19.38 16.77 -13.59
C ASP A 290 -18.48 15.71 -14.25
N ALA A 291 -18.02 14.71 -13.49
CA ALA A 291 -17.20 13.60 -13.99
C ALA A 291 -17.22 12.42 -13.01
N GLY A 292 -16.81 11.23 -13.45
CA GLY A 292 -16.58 10.11 -12.55
C GLY A 292 -15.35 10.35 -11.68
N ILE A 293 -14.19 10.34 -12.33
CA ILE A 293 -12.90 10.74 -11.75
C ILE A 293 -12.39 11.96 -12.51
N ARG A 294 -11.69 12.86 -11.81
CA ARG A 294 -10.92 13.96 -12.41
C ARG A 294 -9.53 13.98 -11.77
N ALA A 295 -8.58 13.26 -12.40
CA ALA A 295 -7.26 12.94 -11.82
C ALA A 295 -6.08 13.10 -12.80
N HIS A 296 -6.20 14.01 -13.79
CA HIS A 296 -5.10 14.46 -14.65
C HIS A 296 -4.27 13.33 -15.34
N GLY A 297 -4.91 12.22 -15.77
CA GLY A 297 -4.23 11.14 -16.50
C GLY A 297 -3.76 9.96 -15.65
N ARG A 298 -3.91 10.00 -14.32
CA ARG A 298 -3.10 9.19 -13.40
C ARG A 298 -3.83 8.72 -12.15
N GLY A 299 -3.30 7.65 -11.55
CA GLY A 299 -3.66 7.26 -10.19
C GLY A 299 -5.03 6.59 -10.03
N TYR A 300 -5.57 5.98 -11.08
CA TYR A 300 -6.82 5.22 -11.00
C TYR A 300 -6.82 3.98 -11.93
N SER A 301 -7.44 2.88 -11.49
CA SER A 301 -7.64 1.67 -12.29
C SER A 301 -8.74 0.77 -11.71
N HIS A 302 -9.32 -0.15 -12.49
CA HIS A 302 -10.29 -1.14 -12.01
C HIS A 302 -11.49 -0.55 -11.23
N ASN A 303 -11.97 0.64 -11.58
CA ASN A 303 -13.23 1.20 -11.06
C ASN A 303 -14.37 0.92 -12.04
N LEU A 304 -15.61 0.84 -11.57
CA LEU A 304 -16.78 0.85 -12.44
C LEU A 304 -17.32 2.28 -12.50
N LEU A 305 -17.34 2.84 -13.71
CA LEU A 305 -17.80 4.19 -13.99
C LEU A 305 -19.10 4.14 -14.81
N PHE A 306 -20.18 4.72 -14.29
CA PHE A 306 -21.48 4.67 -14.95
C PHE A 306 -22.25 5.99 -14.88
N ALA A 307 -22.74 6.47 -16.02
CA ALA A 307 -23.62 7.65 -16.13
C ALA A 307 -23.12 8.90 -15.38
N ASN A 308 -21.80 9.11 -15.34
CA ASN A 308 -21.17 10.33 -14.85
C ASN A 308 -21.00 11.37 -15.98
N ASN A 309 -20.75 12.63 -15.61
CA ASN A 309 -20.98 13.81 -16.45
C ASN A 309 -22.43 13.84 -16.97
N ARG A 310 -23.32 14.30 -16.09
CA ARG A 310 -24.74 14.52 -16.40
C ARG A 310 -24.99 15.93 -16.97
N SER A 311 -23.95 16.62 -17.45
CA SER A 311 -23.99 17.99 -17.98
C SER A 311 -23.75 18.08 -19.51
N GLY A 312 -24.27 17.13 -20.29
CA GLY A 312 -24.30 17.20 -21.76
C GLY A 312 -24.84 15.93 -22.44
N ASP A 313 -25.51 16.06 -23.60
CA ASP A 313 -26.25 14.97 -24.26
C ASP A 313 -25.83 14.65 -25.71
N CYS A 314 -25.30 13.44 -25.91
CA CYS A 314 -25.09 12.74 -27.19
C CYS A 314 -24.73 11.23 -26.96
N ASP A 315 -24.69 10.42 -28.01
CA ASP A 315 -24.56 8.95 -27.94
C ASP A 315 -23.11 8.45 -28.18
N PRO A 316 -22.54 7.55 -27.35
CA PRO A 316 -21.18 7.03 -27.52
C PRO A 316 -20.97 6.02 -28.66
N ALA A 317 -22.00 5.62 -29.40
CA ALA A 317 -21.88 4.62 -30.49
C ALA A 317 -21.22 5.13 -31.77
N TYR A 318 -20.99 6.45 -31.93
CA TYR A 318 -20.59 7.07 -33.19
C TYR A 318 -19.20 7.73 -33.16
N LEU A 319 -18.45 7.55 -34.26
CA LEU A 319 -17.00 7.77 -34.37
C LEU A 319 -16.53 9.25 -34.33
N TRP A 320 -17.44 10.22 -34.18
CA TRP A 320 -17.13 11.65 -34.09
C TRP A 320 -17.79 12.35 -32.90
N CYS A 321 -18.64 11.65 -32.12
CA CYS A 321 -19.40 12.28 -31.05
C CYS A 321 -18.82 11.93 -29.67
N VAL A 322 -18.16 12.89 -29.04
CA VAL A 322 -17.71 12.76 -27.65
C VAL A 322 -18.84 13.22 -26.73
N LYS A 323 -19.69 12.30 -26.23
CA LYS A 323 -20.31 12.52 -24.91
C LYS A 323 -19.18 12.34 -23.90
N PRO A 324 -18.68 13.40 -23.24
CA PRO A 324 -17.54 13.25 -22.35
C PRO A 324 -18.05 12.67 -21.03
N GLN A 325 -18.14 11.35 -20.90
CA GLN A 325 -18.35 10.69 -19.58
C GLN A 325 -17.26 11.10 -18.55
N PHE A 326 -16.20 11.74 -19.07
CA PHE A 326 -15.03 12.31 -18.41
C PHE A 326 -14.89 13.72 -18.97
N ASN A 327 -15.09 14.74 -18.13
CA ASN A 327 -14.82 16.13 -18.49
C ASN A 327 -13.45 16.56 -17.95
N GLY A 328 -12.76 17.45 -18.66
CA GLY A 328 -11.36 17.82 -18.39
C GLY A 328 -10.34 17.02 -19.20
N TYR A 329 -9.32 16.48 -18.55
CA TYR A 329 -8.05 16.08 -19.19
C TYR A 329 -8.01 14.69 -19.86
N GLU A 330 -9.11 13.93 -19.91
CA GLU A 330 -9.08 12.50 -20.30
C GLU A 330 -10.32 12.02 -21.06
N SER A 331 -10.22 10.86 -21.74
CA SER A 331 -11.28 10.25 -22.55
C SER A 331 -11.49 8.76 -22.24
N GLU A 332 -12.55 8.16 -22.77
CA GLU A 332 -12.96 6.77 -22.50
C GLU A 332 -11.85 5.74 -22.74
N LYS A 333 -11.02 5.97 -23.76
CA LYS A 333 -9.88 5.12 -24.13
C LYS A 333 -8.71 5.23 -23.15
N SER A 334 -8.72 6.19 -22.21
CA SER A 334 -7.84 6.21 -21.03
C SER A 334 -8.40 5.26 -19.96
N TYR A 335 -9.66 5.46 -19.58
CA TYR A 335 -10.34 4.70 -18.54
C TYR A 335 -10.39 3.19 -18.80
N ARG A 336 -10.78 2.75 -20.01
CA ARG A 336 -10.78 1.32 -20.34
C ARG A 336 -9.37 0.72 -20.40
N ARG A 337 -8.31 1.51 -20.66
CA ARG A 337 -6.91 1.03 -20.63
C ARG A 337 -6.41 0.74 -19.22
N THR A 338 -6.82 1.52 -18.24
CA THR A 338 -6.58 1.24 -16.81
C THR A 338 -7.61 0.26 -16.22
N ARG A 339 -8.18 -0.63 -17.06
CA ARG A 339 -9.13 -1.69 -16.70
C ARG A 339 -10.38 -1.21 -15.94
N ASN A 340 -10.73 0.07 -16.05
CA ASN A 340 -12.01 0.54 -15.51
C ASN A 340 -13.15 0.01 -16.39
N ILE A 341 -14.20 -0.44 -15.74
CA ILE A 341 -15.40 -0.97 -16.38
C ILE A 341 -16.36 0.19 -16.60
N ILE A 342 -16.99 0.22 -17.78
CA ILE A 342 -17.98 1.23 -18.14
C ILE A 342 -19.21 0.46 -18.62
N ALA A 343 -20.09 0.21 -17.66
CA ALA A 343 -21.32 -0.55 -17.74
C ALA A 343 -22.19 -0.21 -16.51
N ASN A 344 -23.46 -0.62 -16.48
CA ASN A 344 -24.35 -0.38 -15.33
C ASN A 344 -23.94 -1.28 -14.14
N PRO A 345 -23.75 -0.78 -12.90
CA PRO A 345 -23.40 -1.62 -11.74
C PRO A 345 -24.52 -2.52 -11.23
N LEU A 346 -25.75 -2.41 -11.76
CA LEU A 346 -26.92 -3.22 -11.39
C LEU A 346 -27.15 -3.32 -9.86
N PHE A 347 -27.16 -2.17 -9.18
CA PHE A 347 -27.45 -2.07 -7.75
C PHE A 347 -28.84 -2.63 -7.37
N ARG A 348 -28.97 -3.13 -6.14
CA ARG A 348 -30.23 -3.69 -5.60
C ARG A 348 -31.33 -2.64 -5.49
N ASP A 349 -31.13 -1.58 -4.71
CA ASP A 349 -32.01 -0.41 -4.69
C ASP A 349 -31.20 0.88 -4.47
N PRO A 350 -30.65 1.49 -5.52
CA PRO A 350 -29.87 2.71 -5.41
C PRO A 350 -30.72 3.95 -5.04
N ALA A 351 -32.06 3.86 -5.12
CA ALA A 351 -32.94 4.93 -4.66
C ALA A 351 -33.15 4.87 -3.14
N GLY A 352 -33.22 3.66 -2.58
CA GLY A 352 -33.16 3.40 -1.13
C GLY A 352 -31.75 3.43 -0.53
N HIS A 353 -30.73 3.78 -1.33
CA HIS A 353 -29.29 3.75 -0.98
C HIS A 353 -28.73 2.34 -0.65
N ASP A 354 -29.42 1.28 -1.07
CA ASP A 354 -28.91 -0.09 -1.06
C ASP A 354 -28.08 -0.35 -2.33
N TYR A 355 -26.77 -0.14 -2.17
CA TYR A 355 -25.77 -0.28 -3.23
C TYR A 355 -25.13 -1.69 -3.29
N HIS A 356 -25.75 -2.73 -2.73
CA HIS A 356 -25.32 -4.12 -3.02
C HIS A 356 -25.59 -4.48 -4.49
N LEU A 357 -24.81 -5.41 -5.04
CA LEU A 357 -24.90 -5.81 -6.45
C LEU A 357 -25.94 -6.91 -6.68
N ARG A 358 -26.75 -6.79 -7.74
CA ARG A 358 -27.62 -7.88 -8.23
C ARG A 358 -26.79 -8.93 -8.99
N PRO A 359 -27.23 -10.21 -9.02
CA PRO A 359 -26.65 -11.23 -9.91
C PRO A 359 -26.54 -10.73 -11.35
N GLY A 360 -25.40 -11.01 -12.00
CA GLY A 360 -25.10 -10.53 -13.35
C GLY A 360 -24.57 -9.10 -13.45
N SER A 361 -24.29 -8.42 -12.32
CA SER A 361 -23.58 -7.15 -12.32
C SER A 361 -22.15 -7.28 -12.88
N PRO A 362 -21.72 -6.38 -13.79
CA PRO A 362 -20.34 -6.34 -14.31
C PRO A 362 -19.34 -5.73 -13.32
N ALA A 363 -19.76 -5.39 -12.10
CA ALA A 363 -18.84 -5.10 -10.99
C ALA A 363 -18.44 -6.37 -10.21
N ILE A 364 -19.14 -7.50 -10.38
CA ILE A 364 -18.86 -8.75 -9.67
C ILE A 364 -17.58 -9.38 -10.21
N ASP A 365 -16.70 -9.81 -9.31
CA ASP A 365 -15.41 -10.46 -9.61
C ASP A 365 -14.51 -9.69 -10.60
N ALA A 366 -14.65 -8.36 -10.61
CA ALA A 366 -14.17 -7.52 -11.70
C ALA A 366 -13.13 -6.45 -11.30
N GLY A 367 -12.87 -6.28 -10.00
CA GLY A 367 -11.91 -5.34 -9.43
C GLY A 367 -10.44 -5.61 -9.79
N ASP A 368 -9.53 -4.96 -9.08
CA ASP A 368 -8.10 -5.19 -9.22
C ASP A 368 -7.76 -6.58 -8.63
N PRO A 369 -7.20 -7.51 -9.41
CA PRO A 369 -6.82 -8.83 -8.90
C PRO A 369 -5.68 -8.79 -7.87
N ASP A 370 -5.05 -7.64 -7.62
CA ASP A 370 -4.17 -7.45 -6.46
C ASP A 370 -4.99 -7.27 -5.17
N PRO A 371 -5.03 -8.25 -4.25
CA PRO A 371 -5.95 -8.29 -3.12
C PRO A 371 -5.55 -7.34 -1.98
N ARG A 372 -4.48 -6.55 -2.12
CA ARG A 372 -4.32 -5.34 -1.30
C ARG A 372 -5.49 -4.36 -1.50
N PHE A 373 -6.18 -4.48 -2.64
CA PHE A 373 -7.39 -3.75 -2.99
C PHE A 373 -8.65 -4.61 -2.90
N ASN A 374 -8.56 -5.92 -2.61
CA ASN A 374 -9.74 -6.69 -2.23
C ASN A 374 -10.31 -6.11 -0.92
N ASP A 375 -11.63 -6.10 -0.78
CA ASP A 375 -12.20 -5.90 0.55
C ASP A 375 -11.96 -7.16 1.39
N VAL A 376 -11.38 -6.98 2.56
CA VAL A 376 -11.15 -8.06 3.54
C VAL A 376 -12.44 -8.49 4.24
N ASN A 377 -13.49 -7.66 4.19
CA ASN A 377 -14.81 -7.96 4.75
C ASN A 377 -15.76 -8.58 3.72
N PHE A 378 -15.57 -8.26 2.43
CA PHE A 378 -16.37 -8.74 1.30
C PHE A 378 -15.44 -9.36 0.24
N PRO A 379 -14.99 -10.61 0.46
CA PRO A 379 -14.06 -11.30 -0.46
C PRO A 379 -14.73 -11.65 -1.80
N PRO A 380 -13.93 -12.02 -2.83
CA PRO A 380 -14.40 -12.51 -4.13
C PRO A 380 -15.54 -13.53 -4.07
N SER A 381 -16.37 -13.57 -5.12
CA SER A 381 -17.46 -14.54 -5.21
C SER A 381 -16.94 -15.98 -5.36
N LEU A 382 -17.83 -16.96 -5.13
CA LEU A 382 -17.44 -18.33 -4.82
C LEU A 382 -16.91 -19.08 -6.07
N GLY A 383 -15.58 -19.06 -6.24
CA GLY A 383 -14.86 -19.55 -7.43
C GLY A 383 -13.91 -18.51 -8.04
N SER A 384 -13.93 -17.27 -7.57
CA SER A 384 -13.13 -16.14 -8.05
C SER A 384 -11.87 -15.88 -7.21
N VAL A 385 -10.95 -15.08 -7.77
CA VAL A 385 -9.72 -14.58 -7.15
C VAL A 385 -9.57 -13.06 -7.22
N VAL A 386 -10.64 -12.36 -7.62
CA VAL A 386 -10.74 -10.93 -7.91
C VAL A 386 -11.93 -10.38 -7.14
N ASN A 387 -11.81 -9.29 -6.39
CA ASN A 387 -12.98 -8.80 -5.64
C ASN A 387 -14.00 -8.11 -6.55
N ASP A 388 -15.22 -8.00 -6.05
CA ASP A 388 -16.22 -7.12 -6.62
C ASP A 388 -15.84 -5.66 -6.38
N MET A 389 -16.23 -4.78 -7.30
CA MET A 389 -16.10 -3.34 -7.11
C MET A 389 -17.18 -2.81 -6.16
N GLY A 390 -16.87 -1.72 -5.45
CA GLY A 390 -17.76 -1.08 -4.48
C GLY A 390 -17.49 -1.55 -3.04
N ALA A 391 -18.36 -1.12 -2.12
CA ALA A 391 -18.17 -1.22 -0.67
C ALA A 391 -18.91 -2.42 -0.03
N TYR A 392 -19.38 -3.37 -0.85
CA TYR A 392 -20.52 -4.25 -0.54
C TYR A 392 -20.54 -5.57 -1.36
N GLY A 393 -19.37 -6.09 -1.76
CA GLY A 393 -19.23 -7.11 -2.81
C GLY A 393 -20.35 -8.18 -2.90
N GLY A 394 -21.00 -8.26 -4.06
CA GLY A 394 -22.14 -9.15 -4.33
C GLY A 394 -21.77 -10.36 -5.20
N PRO A 395 -22.71 -11.25 -5.57
CA PRO A 395 -24.15 -11.07 -5.54
C PRO A 395 -24.91 -11.87 -4.45
N HIS A 396 -24.22 -12.47 -3.48
CA HIS A 396 -24.87 -13.27 -2.42
C HIS A 396 -25.26 -12.49 -1.15
N ALA A 397 -25.32 -11.16 -1.23
CA ALA A 397 -25.83 -10.27 -0.18
C ALA A 397 -27.38 -10.26 -0.05
N LEU A 398 -27.96 -11.45 0.19
CA LEU A 398 -29.29 -11.77 0.75
C LEU A 398 -30.56 -11.06 0.20
N ALA A 399 -31.56 -11.83 -0.26
CA ALA A 399 -32.73 -11.36 -1.01
C ALA A 399 -33.99 -10.93 -0.19
N GLU A 400 -35.13 -10.76 -0.90
CA GLU A 400 -36.56 -10.61 -0.48
C GLU A 400 -37.28 -9.27 -0.74
N LYS A 401 -38.65 -9.31 -0.70
CA LYS A 401 -39.64 -8.39 -1.30
C LYS A 401 -40.99 -8.41 -0.52
N ARG A 402 -41.82 -7.34 -0.55
CA ARG A 402 -43.06 -7.13 0.26
C ARG A 402 -44.32 -7.93 -0.17
N ALA A 403 -45.27 -8.20 0.75
CA ALA A 403 -46.65 -8.66 0.42
C ALA A 403 -47.74 -8.49 1.55
N THR A 404 -49.02 -8.40 1.11
CA THR A 404 -50.34 -8.91 1.63
C THR A 404 -50.67 -9.08 3.13
N ASN A 405 -51.97 -8.96 3.50
CA ASN A 405 -52.61 -9.34 4.80
C ASN A 405 -51.75 -10.32 5.57
N ARG A 406 -51.19 -9.86 6.68
CA ARG A 406 -49.91 -10.39 7.16
C ARG A 406 -50.22 -11.42 8.23
N PRO A 407 -49.86 -12.71 8.04
CA PRO A 407 -49.98 -13.66 9.14
C PRO A 407 -49.20 -13.11 10.34
N PRO A 408 -49.69 -13.31 11.57
CA PRO A 408 -49.11 -12.67 12.74
C PRO A 408 -47.63 -13.01 12.88
N VAL A 409 -46.83 -12.09 13.39
CA VAL A 409 -45.40 -12.31 13.60
C VAL A 409 -45.21 -12.94 14.97
N ALA A 410 -44.94 -14.24 14.97
CA ALA A 410 -44.35 -14.90 16.13
C ALA A 410 -42.99 -14.24 16.42
N VAL A 411 -42.72 -13.95 17.69
CA VAL A 411 -41.43 -13.49 18.20
C VAL A 411 -41.13 -14.30 19.45
N ALA A 412 -40.38 -15.39 19.29
CA ALA A 412 -39.98 -16.34 20.31
C ALA A 412 -39.02 -15.73 21.37
N GLY A 413 -38.33 -14.66 20.97
CA GLY A 413 -37.22 -14.07 21.70
C GLY A 413 -35.89 -14.33 20.99
N PRO A 414 -34.79 -13.71 21.45
CA PRO A 414 -33.47 -13.93 20.86
C PRO A 414 -32.98 -15.35 21.16
N ASP A 415 -32.13 -15.85 20.27
CA ASP A 415 -31.31 -17.03 20.50
C ASP A 415 -30.52 -16.90 21.81
N GLN A 416 -30.35 -18.03 22.49
CA GLN A 416 -29.78 -18.10 23.83
C GLN A 416 -28.57 -19.01 23.84
N GLU A 417 -27.38 -18.42 23.85
CA GLU A 417 -26.19 -19.15 24.24
C GLU A 417 -26.26 -19.46 25.74
N VAL A 418 -26.17 -20.75 26.10
CA VAL A 418 -26.16 -21.18 27.51
C VAL A 418 -25.11 -22.25 27.73
N ALA A 419 -24.39 -22.17 28.85
CA ALA A 419 -23.46 -23.23 29.24
C ALA A 419 -24.18 -24.59 29.40
N PRO A 420 -23.50 -25.73 29.18
CA PRO A 420 -24.08 -27.06 29.37
C PRO A 420 -24.76 -27.23 30.73
N GLY A 421 -25.95 -27.84 30.74
CA GLY A 421 -26.70 -28.13 31.96
C GLY A 421 -27.59 -27.01 32.51
N LYS A 422 -27.64 -25.83 31.88
CA LYS A 422 -28.42 -24.67 32.38
C LYS A 422 -29.90 -24.69 31.93
N ARG A 423 -30.71 -23.79 32.51
CA ARG A 423 -32.15 -23.63 32.24
C ARG A 423 -32.39 -22.46 31.28
N VAL A 424 -33.16 -22.72 30.23
CA VAL A 424 -33.53 -21.78 29.15
C VAL A 424 -34.95 -21.26 29.40
N ILE A 425 -35.20 -19.96 29.20
CA ILE A 425 -36.54 -19.35 29.34
C ILE A 425 -36.94 -18.72 28.00
N LEU A 426 -38.13 -19.03 27.51
CA LEU A 426 -38.65 -18.57 26.21
C LEU A 426 -39.82 -17.60 26.44
N ASP A 427 -39.89 -16.50 25.67
CA ASP A 427 -40.78 -15.38 25.96
C ASP A 427 -41.42 -14.78 24.68
N GLY A 428 -42.53 -15.41 24.29
CA GLY A 428 -43.33 -15.10 23.11
C GLY A 428 -44.12 -13.79 23.20
N ARG A 429 -44.07 -13.05 24.32
CA ARG A 429 -44.91 -11.86 24.56
C ARG A 429 -44.64 -10.68 23.63
N ARG A 430 -43.56 -10.72 22.84
CA ARG A 430 -43.27 -9.72 21.80
C ARG A 430 -43.90 -10.04 20.45
N SER A 431 -44.54 -11.21 20.32
CA SER A 431 -45.32 -11.57 19.13
C SER A 431 -46.47 -10.58 18.97
N MET A 432 -46.75 -10.19 17.73
CA MET A 432 -47.81 -9.24 17.39
C MET A 432 -48.40 -9.60 16.05
N ASP A 433 -49.67 -9.29 15.84
CA ASP A 433 -50.22 -9.24 14.50
C ASP A 433 -49.90 -7.89 13.84
N PRO A 434 -49.30 -7.83 12.64
CA PRO A 434 -48.95 -6.58 11.97
C PRO A 434 -50.15 -5.73 11.53
N ASP A 435 -51.34 -6.32 11.42
CA ASP A 435 -52.59 -5.66 11.02
C ASP A 435 -53.46 -5.29 12.26
N GLY A 436 -53.07 -5.75 13.46
CA GLY A 436 -53.52 -5.23 14.77
C GLY A 436 -54.21 -6.24 15.70
N ASP A 437 -54.32 -7.48 15.25
CA ASP A 437 -55.19 -8.51 15.81
C ASP A 437 -54.70 -9.26 17.06
N ARG A 438 -55.66 -9.81 17.81
CA ARG A 438 -55.40 -10.55 19.06
C ARG A 438 -54.97 -11.99 18.76
N ILE A 439 -53.77 -12.34 19.21
CA ILE A 439 -53.12 -13.64 18.95
C ILE A 439 -53.20 -14.64 20.12
N SER A 440 -52.93 -15.90 19.80
CA SER A 440 -52.68 -17.03 20.72
C SER A 440 -51.26 -17.61 20.51
N TRP A 441 -50.73 -18.43 21.42
CA TRP A 441 -49.35 -18.98 21.36
C TRP A 441 -49.31 -20.50 21.49
N GLN A 442 -48.51 -21.15 20.64
CA GLN A 442 -48.20 -22.58 20.74
C GLN A 442 -46.72 -22.87 20.49
N TRP A 443 -46.03 -23.38 21.51
CA TRP A 443 -44.63 -23.78 21.46
C TRP A 443 -44.43 -25.27 21.10
N LYS A 444 -43.31 -25.61 20.45
CA LYS A 444 -42.90 -26.96 20.09
C LYS A 444 -41.37 -27.08 20.06
N MET A 445 -40.79 -28.08 20.72
CA MET A 445 -39.36 -28.39 20.57
C MET A 445 -39.18 -29.22 19.30
N THR A 446 -38.37 -28.74 18.35
CA THR A 446 -38.25 -29.33 17.01
C THR A 446 -36.94 -30.10 16.84
N SER A 447 -35.85 -29.68 17.47
CA SER A 447 -34.59 -30.40 17.50
C SER A 447 -33.99 -30.44 18.92
N ARG A 448 -32.90 -31.22 19.07
CA ARG A 448 -32.03 -31.30 20.25
C ARG A 448 -30.74 -32.05 19.85
N PRO A 449 -29.64 -31.96 20.62
CA PRO A 449 -28.44 -32.74 20.35
C PRO A 449 -28.68 -34.24 20.49
N ARG A 450 -27.92 -35.06 19.75
CA ARG A 450 -28.06 -36.53 19.78
C ARG A 450 -27.80 -37.07 21.19
N GLY A 451 -28.82 -37.66 21.81
CA GLY A 451 -28.77 -38.17 23.19
C GLY A 451 -29.28 -37.20 24.27
N SER A 452 -29.77 -36.01 23.90
CA SER A 452 -30.44 -35.08 24.82
C SER A 452 -31.84 -35.55 25.25
N LYS A 453 -32.19 -35.28 26.52
CA LYS A 453 -33.49 -35.59 27.14
C LYS A 453 -34.36 -34.35 27.40
N ALA A 454 -34.03 -33.20 26.82
CA ALA A 454 -34.75 -31.93 26.99
C ALA A 454 -36.28 -31.99 26.68
N ALA A 455 -37.09 -31.17 27.37
CA ALA A 455 -38.53 -31.05 27.12
C ALA A 455 -39.12 -29.73 27.67
N LEU A 456 -40.12 -29.18 26.98
CA LEU A 456 -40.81 -27.92 27.34
C LEU A 456 -41.85 -28.07 28.46
N ARG A 457 -42.15 -26.97 29.15
CA ARG A 457 -43.19 -26.92 30.21
C ARG A 457 -44.28 -25.87 29.90
N ARG A 458 -45.53 -26.34 29.75
CA ARG A 458 -46.73 -25.56 29.41
C ARG A 458 -46.63 -24.79 28.07
N PRO A 459 -46.61 -25.48 26.91
CA PRO A 459 -46.36 -24.87 25.60
C PRO A 459 -47.47 -23.96 25.05
N GLY A 460 -48.71 -24.02 25.56
CA GLY A 460 -49.81 -23.14 25.12
C GLY A 460 -49.84 -21.76 25.82
N ARG A 461 -48.67 -21.16 26.11
CA ARG A 461 -48.55 -19.92 26.88
C ARG A 461 -47.44 -19.02 26.32
N ALA A 462 -47.63 -17.70 26.45
CA ALA A 462 -46.67 -16.69 25.99
C ALA A 462 -45.29 -16.75 26.69
N ARG A 463 -45.11 -17.53 27.77
CA ARG A 463 -43.79 -17.85 28.35
C ARG A 463 -43.70 -19.34 28.68
N THR A 464 -42.57 -19.97 28.37
CA THR A 464 -42.27 -21.38 28.66
C THR A 464 -40.77 -21.55 28.98
N TRP A 465 -40.31 -22.78 29.30
CA TRP A 465 -38.91 -23.05 29.64
C TRP A 465 -38.54 -24.54 29.46
N PHE A 466 -37.23 -24.83 29.38
CA PHE A 466 -36.65 -26.18 29.44
C PHE A 466 -35.22 -26.16 30.04
N LYS A 467 -34.56 -27.33 30.13
CA LYS A 467 -33.13 -27.46 30.53
C LYS A 467 -32.32 -28.05 29.36
N ALA A 468 -31.24 -27.38 28.97
CA ALA A 468 -30.27 -27.91 28.01
C ALA A 468 -29.26 -28.81 28.74
N ASP A 469 -29.00 -30.02 28.23
CA ASP A 469 -28.29 -31.10 28.94
C ASP A 469 -27.05 -31.64 28.21
N ARG A 470 -26.75 -31.13 27.00
CA ARG A 470 -25.61 -31.43 26.13
C ARG A 470 -25.17 -30.20 25.31
N PRO A 471 -23.89 -30.10 24.90
CA PRO A 471 -23.44 -29.23 23.81
C PRO A 471 -24.20 -29.44 22.50
N GLY A 472 -24.14 -28.44 21.62
CA GLY A 472 -24.87 -28.37 20.36
C GLY A 472 -26.28 -27.78 20.49
N GLU A 473 -27.00 -27.74 19.36
CA GLU A 473 -28.20 -26.91 19.20
C GLU A 473 -29.50 -27.55 19.66
N TYR A 474 -30.38 -26.72 20.23
CA TYR A 474 -31.79 -27.02 20.47
C TYR A 474 -32.64 -25.98 19.73
N ASP A 475 -33.37 -26.39 18.71
CA ASP A 475 -34.36 -25.54 18.06
C ASP A 475 -35.70 -25.64 18.81
N VAL A 476 -36.23 -24.51 19.25
CA VAL A 476 -37.57 -24.42 19.82
C VAL A 476 -38.43 -23.41 19.08
N GLN A 477 -39.55 -23.89 18.59
CA GLN A 477 -40.44 -23.21 17.66
C GLN A 477 -41.68 -22.65 18.38
N LEU A 478 -42.09 -21.45 17.99
CA LEU A 478 -43.34 -20.78 18.37
C LEU A 478 -44.18 -20.52 17.11
N VAL A 479 -45.41 -21.02 17.11
CA VAL A 479 -46.47 -20.52 16.22
C VAL A 479 -47.39 -19.63 17.05
N VAL A 480 -47.80 -18.50 16.47
CA VAL A 480 -48.93 -17.72 16.96
C VAL A 480 -50.06 -17.72 15.94
N THR A 481 -51.30 -17.54 16.37
CA THR A 481 -52.47 -17.55 15.46
C THR A 481 -53.41 -16.41 15.84
N ASP A 482 -53.86 -15.66 14.85
CA ASP A 482 -54.75 -14.52 15.01
C ASP A 482 -56.19 -14.93 15.40
N ARG A 483 -57.10 -13.95 15.53
CA ARG A 483 -58.52 -14.20 15.85
C ARG A 483 -59.35 -14.77 14.68
N TRP A 484 -58.78 -14.85 13.47
CA TRP A 484 -59.41 -15.34 12.25
C TRP A 484 -58.90 -16.73 11.82
N GLY A 485 -57.95 -17.30 12.57
CA GLY A 485 -57.36 -18.62 12.31
C GLY A 485 -56.10 -18.58 11.43
N LYS A 486 -55.58 -17.40 11.08
CA LYS A 486 -54.34 -17.29 10.30
C LYS A 486 -53.14 -17.52 11.21
N ALA A 487 -52.43 -18.61 10.96
CA ALA A 487 -51.19 -18.93 11.67
C ALA A 487 -50.02 -18.08 11.16
N SER A 488 -49.13 -17.72 12.08
CA SER A 488 -47.81 -17.18 11.78
C SER A 488 -46.99 -18.17 10.94
N ARG A 489 -45.95 -17.67 10.25
CA ARG A 489 -44.79 -18.54 10.05
C ARG A 489 -44.23 -18.91 11.44
N PRO A 490 -43.78 -20.15 11.67
CA PRO A 490 -43.23 -20.50 12.97
C PRO A 490 -41.90 -19.76 13.19
N ASP A 491 -41.81 -18.94 14.23
CA ASP A 491 -40.54 -18.36 14.67
C ASP A 491 -39.79 -19.37 15.53
N THR A 492 -38.47 -19.44 15.45
CA THR A 492 -37.68 -20.48 16.11
C THR A 492 -36.51 -19.86 16.84
N VAL A 493 -36.52 -19.97 18.17
CA VAL A 493 -35.40 -19.60 19.03
C VAL A 493 -34.48 -20.81 19.15
N ARG A 494 -33.22 -20.60 18.76
CA ARG A 494 -32.13 -21.56 18.89
C ARG A 494 -31.43 -21.36 20.22
N ILE A 495 -31.08 -22.48 20.85
CA ILE A 495 -30.26 -22.51 22.05
C ILE A 495 -28.95 -23.16 21.65
N THR A 496 -27.91 -22.33 21.55
CA THR A 496 -26.55 -22.77 21.31
C THR A 496 -25.91 -23.14 22.64
N VAL A 497 -25.26 -24.30 22.67
CA VAL A 497 -24.48 -24.75 23.82
C VAL A 497 -23.08 -25.06 23.29
N PRO A 498 -22.14 -24.11 23.40
CA PRO A 498 -20.93 -24.13 22.57
C PRO A 498 -19.98 -25.29 22.88
N GLU A 499 -19.16 -25.63 21.87
CA GLU A 499 -17.97 -26.46 22.00
C GLU A 499 -16.74 -25.58 22.31
N ASN A 500 -15.65 -26.22 22.74
CA ASN A 500 -14.46 -25.57 23.26
C ASN A 500 -13.57 -24.96 22.17
N ARG A 501 -12.95 -23.81 22.47
CA ARG A 501 -12.08 -23.05 21.56
C ARG A 501 -10.64 -22.99 22.10
N PRO A 502 -9.59 -23.12 21.26
CA PRO A 502 -8.21 -23.18 21.74
C PRO A 502 -7.63 -21.80 22.13
N PRO A 503 -6.66 -21.77 23.06
CA PRO A 503 -6.10 -20.53 23.59
C PRO A 503 -5.06 -19.86 22.69
N GLU A 504 -4.75 -18.59 22.99
CA GLU A 504 -3.80 -17.73 22.29
C GLU A 504 -2.59 -17.40 23.19
N ALA A 505 -1.39 -17.76 22.74
CA ALA A 505 -0.13 -17.41 23.40
C ALA A 505 0.35 -16.02 22.96
N SER A 506 0.85 -15.23 23.91
CA SER A 506 1.42 -13.90 23.65
C SER A 506 2.64 -13.67 24.54
N ILE A 507 3.75 -13.26 23.90
CA ILE A 507 4.98 -12.82 24.57
C ILE A 507 4.97 -11.29 24.59
N GLY A 508 5.08 -10.68 25.77
CA GLY A 508 5.21 -9.23 25.94
C GLY A 508 6.60 -8.70 25.56
N ASP A 509 6.72 -7.38 25.41
CA ASP A 509 7.95 -6.72 24.96
C ASP A 509 9.19 -7.15 25.77
N VAL A 510 10.22 -7.61 25.06
CA VAL A 510 11.53 -8.00 25.62
C VAL A 510 12.55 -6.92 25.27
N ILE A 511 13.53 -6.69 26.16
CA ILE A 511 14.60 -5.72 25.94
C ILE A 511 15.47 -6.20 24.76
N SER A 512 15.46 -5.42 23.66
CA SER A 512 16.11 -5.78 22.39
C SER A 512 17.60 -5.41 22.31
N GLN A 513 18.17 -4.85 23.38
CA GLN A 513 19.54 -4.34 23.46
C GLN A 513 20.16 -4.79 24.77
N VAL A 514 21.01 -5.82 24.72
CA VAL A 514 21.51 -6.55 25.90
C VAL A 514 22.99 -6.91 25.72
N SER A 515 23.65 -7.29 26.81
CA SER A 515 25.06 -7.71 26.86
C SER A 515 25.19 -9.13 27.42
N ALA A 516 26.30 -9.82 27.13
CA ALA A 516 26.66 -11.01 27.88
C ALA A 516 26.77 -10.70 29.39
N GLY A 517 26.06 -11.49 30.20
CA GLY A 517 25.84 -11.26 31.63
C GLY A 517 24.42 -10.79 31.98
N ASP A 518 23.64 -10.27 31.02
CA ASP A 518 22.26 -9.79 31.30
C ASP A 518 21.27 -10.96 31.46
N THR A 519 20.36 -10.84 32.43
CA THR A 519 19.24 -11.78 32.62
C THR A 519 17.97 -11.20 32.02
N ILE A 520 17.34 -11.95 31.12
CA ILE A 520 16.23 -11.52 30.28
C ILE A 520 14.93 -12.08 30.82
N THR A 521 13.98 -11.21 31.16
CA THR A 521 12.64 -11.64 31.59
C THR A 521 11.71 -11.80 30.39
N LEU A 522 10.93 -12.87 30.39
CA LEU A 522 10.00 -13.31 29.36
C LEU A 522 8.58 -13.22 29.92
N TYR A 523 7.72 -12.41 29.31
CA TYR A 523 6.38 -12.14 29.86
C TYR A 523 5.30 -12.87 29.06
N GLY A 524 4.65 -13.87 29.65
CA GLY A 524 3.57 -14.65 29.01
C GLY A 524 2.17 -14.24 29.46
N SER A 525 2.06 -13.38 30.47
CA SER A 525 0.81 -12.94 31.10
C SER A 525 -0.21 -12.25 30.18
N ALA A 526 0.16 -11.94 28.93
CA ALA A 526 -0.75 -11.43 27.91
C ALA A 526 -1.59 -12.52 27.22
N SER A 527 -1.21 -13.80 27.37
CA SER A 527 -1.87 -14.99 26.79
C SER A 527 -3.28 -15.19 27.36
N ARG A 528 -4.23 -15.68 26.54
CA ARG A 528 -5.67 -15.71 26.86
C ARG A 528 -6.38 -16.94 26.32
N ASP A 529 -7.43 -17.34 27.01
CA ASP A 529 -8.39 -18.33 26.53
C ASP A 529 -9.70 -17.66 26.04
N PRO A 530 -10.30 -18.07 24.90
CA PRO A 530 -11.54 -17.50 24.39
C PRO A 530 -12.80 -17.85 25.19
N ASP A 531 -12.84 -19.00 25.87
CA ASP A 531 -13.96 -19.47 26.69
C ASP A 531 -13.83 -19.05 28.17
N GLY A 532 -12.61 -18.69 28.58
CA GLY A 532 -12.25 -18.23 29.93
C GLY A 532 -11.65 -19.30 30.82
N ASP A 533 -11.20 -20.42 30.26
CA ASP A 533 -10.58 -21.50 31.02
C ASP A 533 -9.15 -21.16 31.52
N PRO A 534 -8.68 -21.78 32.61
CA PRO A 534 -7.35 -21.52 33.17
C PRO A 534 -6.21 -22.02 32.27
N LEU A 535 -5.17 -21.19 32.12
CA LEU A 535 -4.01 -21.51 31.26
C LEU A 535 -2.82 -22.13 31.99
N THR A 536 -2.16 -23.03 31.29
CA THR A 536 -0.82 -23.58 31.56
C THR A 536 0.16 -23.12 30.48
N TYR A 537 1.45 -22.98 30.80
CA TYR A 537 2.46 -22.34 29.95
C TYR A 537 3.62 -23.30 29.63
N ASN A 538 4.27 -23.10 28.49
CA ASN A 538 5.39 -23.91 28.00
C ASN A 538 6.34 -23.06 27.13
N TRP A 539 7.44 -22.61 27.73
CA TRP A 539 8.52 -21.85 27.11
C TRP A 539 9.64 -22.73 26.57
N LYS A 540 10.26 -22.33 25.46
CA LYS A 540 11.43 -23.00 24.87
C LYS A 540 12.45 -22.01 24.32
N LEU A 541 13.72 -22.38 24.36
CA LEU A 541 14.83 -21.65 23.74
C LEU A 541 15.28 -22.46 22.51
N LEU A 542 14.89 -22.01 21.32
CA LEU A 542 15.01 -22.73 20.05
C LEU A 542 16.39 -22.56 19.40
N PHE A 543 16.92 -21.34 19.43
CA PHE A 543 18.25 -21.00 18.92
C PHE A 543 19.08 -20.30 20.00
N ARG A 544 20.39 -20.55 19.98
CA ARG A 544 21.43 -19.96 20.85
C ARG A 544 22.69 -19.80 20.00
N PRO A 545 23.55 -18.78 20.25
CA PRO A 545 24.80 -18.64 19.51
C PRO A 545 25.80 -19.75 19.88
N ALA A 546 26.75 -20.03 18.99
CA ALA A 546 27.75 -21.08 19.20
C ALA A 546 28.52 -20.88 20.52
N GLY A 547 28.56 -21.92 21.36
CA GLY A 547 29.19 -21.89 22.69
C GLY A 547 28.26 -21.49 23.84
N SER A 548 27.03 -21.06 23.56
CA SER A 548 26.01 -20.78 24.59
C SER A 548 25.44 -22.05 25.22
N HIS A 549 25.29 -22.03 26.54
CA HIS A 549 24.68 -23.06 27.38
C HIS A 549 23.36 -22.60 28.00
N ALA A 550 22.98 -21.31 27.82
CA ALA A 550 21.79 -20.66 28.34
C ALA A 550 20.52 -21.52 28.32
N ALA A 551 19.71 -21.44 29.38
CA ALA A 551 18.46 -22.18 29.52
C ALA A 551 17.34 -21.32 30.12
N ILE A 552 16.10 -21.67 29.83
CA ILE A 552 14.91 -21.07 30.46
C ILE A 552 14.83 -21.54 31.92
N ALA A 553 14.74 -20.62 32.87
CA ALA A 553 14.80 -20.89 34.30
C ALA A 553 13.58 -21.70 34.83
N ASP A 554 12.37 -21.34 34.40
CA ASP A 554 11.16 -22.14 34.63
C ASP A 554 10.34 -22.18 33.32
N PRO A 555 10.37 -23.30 32.57
CA PRO A 555 9.60 -23.44 31.34
C PRO A 555 8.08 -23.38 31.51
N SER A 556 7.55 -23.53 32.74
CA SER A 556 6.13 -23.63 33.06
C SER A 556 5.50 -22.37 33.65
N ALA A 557 6.33 -21.39 34.05
CA ALA A 557 5.87 -20.16 34.67
C ALA A 557 5.19 -19.20 33.68
N VAL A 558 4.19 -18.45 34.17
CA VAL A 558 3.50 -17.37 33.42
C VAL A 558 4.48 -16.34 32.86
N ASN A 559 5.49 -15.99 33.66
CA ASN A 559 6.65 -15.21 33.23
C ASN A 559 7.90 -15.99 33.63
N SER A 560 8.91 -16.03 32.76
CA SER A 560 10.14 -16.80 32.96
C SER A 560 11.38 -15.95 32.68
N SER A 561 12.57 -16.53 32.67
CA SER A 561 13.80 -15.82 32.30
C SER A 561 14.89 -16.74 31.75
N PHE A 562 15.93 -16.15 31.15
CA PHE A 562 17.20 -16.83 30.84
C PHE A 562 18.38 -15.85 30.97
N LEU A 563 19.59 -16.38 31.13
CA LEU A 563 20.84 -15.60 31.11
C LEU A 563 21.39 -15.54 29.69
N VAL A 564 21.78 -14.35 29.21
CA VAL A 564 22.60 -14.18 28.00
C VAL A 564 24.04 -14.47 28.39
N ASP A 565 24.51 -15.69 28.15
CA ASP A 565 25.84 -16.14 28.56
C ASP A 565 26.93 -15.88 27.50
N VAL A 566 26.54 -15.79 26.22
CA VAL A 566 27.41 -15.53 25.08
C VAL A 566 26.82 -14.44 24.17
N ASN A 567 27.67 -13.60 23.57
CA ASN A 567 27.25 -12.61 22.58
C ASN A 567 26.74 -13.28 21.29
N GLY A 568 25.61 -12.80 20.75
CA GLY A 568 24.95 -13.34 19.56
C GLY A 568 23.44 -13.08 19.60
N CYS A 569 22.67 -13.96 18.95
CA CYS A 569 21.21 -13.94 18.97
C CYS A 569 20.60 -15.22 19.58
N TYR A 570 19.45 -15.07 20.24
CA TYR A 570 18.68 -16.12 20.89
C TYR A 570 17.24 -16.10 20.37
N GLU A 571 16.65 -17.27 20.10
CA GLU A 571 15.24 -17.39 19.68
C GLU A 571 14.43 -18.09 20.77
N VAL A 572 13.40 -17.40 21.29
CA VAL A 572 12.55 -17.88 22.38
C VAL A 572 11.12 -18.09 21.88
N GLN A 573 10.51 -19.21 22.28
CA GLN A 573 9.14 -19.60 21.94
C GLN A 573 8.27 -19.76 23.19
N LEU A 574 6.98 -19.42 23.08
CA LEU A 574 5.92 -19.73 24.06
C LEU A 574 4.75 -20.48 23.40
N THR A 575 4.18 -21.43 24.14
CA THR A 575 2.85 -22.03 23.89
C THR A 575 2.04 -22.10 25.18
N VAL A 576 0.72 -22.09 25.10
CA VAL A 576 -0.20 -22.20 26.25
C VAL A 576 -1.31 -23.22 26.02
N SER A 577 -1.91 -23.76 27.09
CA SER A 577 -2.93 -24.82 27.06
C SER A 577 -4.01 -24.59 28.12
N ASP A 578 -5.28 -24.80 27.74
CA ASP A 578 -6.49 -24.71 28.58
C ASP A 578 -6.84 -26.04 29.29
N GLY A 579 -5.96 -27.05 29.16
CA GLY A 579 -6.19 -28.40 29.66
C GLY A 579 -7.02 -29.30 28.73
N LYS A 580 -7.42 -28.81 27.55
CA LYS A 580 -8.18 -29.56 26.53
C LYS A 580 -7.51 -29.52 25.15
N THR A 581 -6.81 -28.42 24.87
CA THR A 581 -6.19 -28.04 23.60
C THR A 581 -4.91 -27.20 23.85
N THR A 582 -4.21 -26.76 22.81
CA THR A 582 -2.96 -26.00 22.94
C THR A 582 -2.85 -24.95 21.83
N SER A 583 -2.25 -23.80 22.16
CA SER A 583 -2.11 -22.64 21.28
C SER A 583 -1.15 -22.88 20.11
N LYS A 584 -1.21 -21.99 19.12
CA LYS A 584 -0.08 -21.74 18.21
C LYS A 584 1.11 -21.15 19.01
N PRO A 585 2.36 -21.33 18.53
CA PRO A 585 3.52 -20.73 19.17
C PRO A 585 3.63 -19.23 18.89
N ALA A 586 4.03 -18.46 19.90
CA ALA A 586 4.58 -17.12 19.76
C ALA A 586 6.12 -17.19 19.83
N VAL A 587 6.84 -16.28 19.17
CA VAL A 587 8.32 -16.28 19.08
C VAL A 587 8.87 -14.85 19.23
N VAL A 588 10.03 -14.71 19.87
CA VAL A 588 10.80 -13.45 20.00
C VAL A 588 12.30 -13.71 19.85
N TYR A 589 13.03 -12.73 19.29
CA TYR A 589 14.49 -12.76 19.16
C TYR A 589 15.14 -11.77 20.14
N VAL A 590 16.27 -12.15 20.73
CA VAL A 590 17.06 -11.32 21.65
C VAL A 590 18.50 -11.29 21.18
N SER A 591 19.08 -10.10 20.97
CA SER A 591 20.40 -9.94 20.34
C SER A 591 21.31 -8.99 21.12
N THR A 592 22.60 -9.33 21.23
CA THR A 592 23.61 -8.45 21.83
C THR A 592 24.20 -7.46 20.83
N THR A 593 24.32 -6.18 21.20
CA THR A 593 24.84 -5.11 20.31
C THR A 593 26.28 -4.67 20.58
N SER A 594 27.09 -5.53 21.21
CA SER A 594 28.55 -5.38 21.20
C SER A 594 29.09 -5.32 19.75
N PRO A 595 30.14 -4.53 19.48
CA PRO A 595 30.89 -4.63 18.23
C PRO A 595 31.42 -6.07 18.06
N ALA A 596 31.25 -6.65 16.87
CA ALA A 596 31.92 -7.89 16.54
C ALA A 596 33.44 -7.63 16.44
N ALA A 597 34.26 -8.49 17.04
CA ALA A 597 35.71 -8.27 17.14
C ALA A 597 36.42 -8.22 15.77
N ASP A 598 35.80 -8.77 14.72
CA ASP A 598 36.27 -8.75 13.33
C ASP A 598 35.34 -7.97 12.37
N GLY A 599 34.37 -7.23 12.93
CA GLY A 599 33.37 -6.44 12.19
C GLY A 599 32.27 -7.25 11.48
N LYS A 600 32.11 -8.55 11.77
CA LYS A 600 31.19 -9.44 11.02
C LYS A 600 30.04 -9.99 11.87
N ARG A 601 28.91 -10.26 11.21
CA ARG A 601 27.75 -10.97 11.75
C ARG A 601 27.46 -12.19 10.87
N ARG A 602 27.42 -13.40 11.43
CA ARG A 602 27.42 -14.66 10.65
C ARG A 602 26.07 -15.37 10.71
N VAL A 603 25.51 -15.66 9.53
CA VAL A 603 24.19 -16.27 9.37
C VAL A 603 24.34 -17.65 8.71
N PRO A 604 23.82 -18.74 9.31
CA PRO A 604 22.99 -18.80 10.51
C PRO A 604 23.76 -19.00 11.85
N GLN A 605 25.10 -18.88 11.87
CA GLN A 605 25.93 -19.40 12.97
C GLN A 605 25.85 -18.60 14.29
N GLU A 606 25.72 -17.28 14.21
CA GLU A 606 25.62 -16.35 15.35
C GLU A 606 24.21 -15.75 15.45
N TYR A 607 23.52 -15.66 14.32
CA TYR A 607 22.22 -15.04 14.11
C TYR A 607 21.34 -15.98 13.27
N PRO A 608 20.14 -16.40 13.72
CA PRO A 608 19.34 -17.41 13.02
C PRO A 608 18.70 -16.90 11.72
N THR A 609 18.54 -15.57 11.59
CA THR A 609 17.95 -14.90 10.43
C THR A 609 18.83 -13.74 9.96
N ILE A 610 18.79 -13.41 8.67
CA ILE A 610 19.54 -12.28 8.11
C ILE A 610 19.06 -10.96 8.75
N GLN A 611 17.75 -10.78 8.95
CA GLN A 611 17.24 -9.57 9.60
C GLN A 611 17.78 -9.41 11.04
N SER A 612 17.82 -10.48 11.85
CA SER A 612 18.37 -10.39 13.22
C SER A 612 19.85 -9.98 13.25
N ALA A 613 20.62 -10.33 12.21
CA ALA A 613 22.00 -9.87 12.03
C ALA A 613 22.06 -8.39 11.63
N ILE A 614 21.20 -7.93 10.71
CA ILE A 614 21.09 -6.51 10.33
C ILE A 614 20.69 -5.66 11.54
N ASP A 615 19.71 -6.10 12.33
CA ASP A 615 19.20 -5.39 13.50
C ASP A 615 20.31 -5.17 14.55
N ALA A 616 21.11 -6.20 14.83
CA ALA A 616 22.23 -6.15 15.77
C ALA A 616 23.49 -5.43 15.24
N ALA A 617 23.61 -5.26 13.92
CA ALA A 617 24.79 -4.70 13.28
C ALA A 617 24.97 -3.19 13.49
N GLN A 618 26.23 -2.76 13.53
CA GLN A 618 26.62 -1.34 13.53
C GLN A 618 26.88 -0.83 12.10
N PRO A 619 26.81 0.49 11.85
CA PRO A 619 27.15 1.05 10.54
C PRO A 619 28.62 0.76 10.17
N GLY A 620 28.81 -0.01 9.09
CA GLY A 620 30.11 -0.51 8.63
C GLY A 620 30.29 -2.03 8.78
N ASP A 621 29.45 -2.73 9.54
CA ASP A 621 29.54 -4.19 9.73
C ASP A 621 29.28 -4.97 8.42
N ASP A 622 29.95 -6.12 8.29
CA ASP A 622 29.78 -7.12 7.23
C ASP A 622 28.79 -8.22 7.69
N ILE A 623 27.64 -8.35 7.04
CA ILE A 623 26.69 -9.46 7.25
C ILE A 623 27.09 -10.63 6.33
N ILE A 624 27.73 -11.65 6.90
CA ILE A 624 28.20 -12.83 6.18
C ILE A 624 27.11 -13.90 6.19
N VAL A 625 26.42 -14.06 5.07
CA VAL A 625 25.36 -15.07 4.88
C VAL A 625 25.95 -16.28 4.17
N THR A 626 25.89 -17.44 4.81
CA THR A 626 26.37 -18.71 4.22
C THR A 626 25.27 -19.38 3.37
N GLY A 627 25.63 -20.33 2.51
CA GLY A 627 24.71 -20.94 1.54
C GLY A 627 23.50 -21.60 2.19
N GLY A 628 22.29 -21.11 1.84
CA GLY A 628 21.01 -21.54 2.41
C GLY A 628 19.83 -20.89 1.69
N HIS A 629 18.61 -21.16 2.16
CA HIS A 629 17.38 -20.59 1.61
C HIS A 629 16.61 -19.80 2.68
N TYR A 630 16.81 -18.49 2.69
CA TYR A 630 16.33 -17.55 3.69
C TYR A 630 15.01 -16.93 3.23
N ARG A 631 13.90 -17.39 3.81
CA ARG A 631 12.55 -16.88 3.48
C ARG A 631 12.22 -15.63 4.30
N GLU A 632 12.88 -14.53 3.95
CA GLU A 632 12.89 -13.27 4.72
C GLU A 632 12.52 -12.06 3.85
N LEU A 633 12.03 -11.00 4.51
CA LEU A 633 11.78 -9.68 3.92
C LEU A 633 12.70 -8.69 4.64
N LEU A 634 13.78 -8.27 3.97
CA LEU A 634 14.87 -7.53 4.60
C LEU A 634 14.66 -6.02 4.54
N ILE A 635 14.91 -5.34 5.66
CA ILE A 635 14.98 -3.89 5.77
C ILE A 635 16.42 -3.50 6.12
N VAL A 636 17.07 -2.77 5.21
CA VAL A 636 18.40 -2.19 5.39
C VAL A 636 18.24 -0.69 5.63
N ASP A 637 18.15 -0.32 6.92
CA ASP A 637 17.95 1.05 7.41
C ASP A 637 19.25 1.77 7.78
N LYS A 638 20.37 1.03 7.79
CA LYS A 638 21.73 1.44 8.16
C LYS A 638 22.74 1.04 7.07
N SER A 639 23.94 1.61 7.09
CA SER A 639 25.00 1.23 6.15
C SER A 639 25.70 -0.06 6.60
N VAL A 640 25.36 -1.21 5.98
CA VAL A 640 25.99 -2.51 6.23
C VAL A 640 26.20 -3.25 4.90
N ASN A 641 27.20 -4.12 4.83
CA ASN A 641 27.42 -4.94 3.64
C ASN A 641 26.69 -6.28 3.77
N LEU A 642 25.74 -6.57 2.89
CA LEU A 642 25.19 -7.91 2.75
C LEU A 642 26.11 -8.73 1.83
N ILE A 643 26.67 -9.83 2.35
CA ILE A 643 27.68 -10.64 1.66
C ILE A 643 27.26 -12.12 1.65
N GLY A 644 26.78 -12.59 0.50
CA GLY A 644 26.46 -13.99 0.26
C GLY A 644 27.70 -14.83 -0.07
N LYS A 645 27.89 -15.95 0.63
CA LYS A 645 28.91 -16.97 0.33
C LYS A 645 28.23 -18.26 -0.11
N ASN A 646 28.59 -18.76 -1.29
CA ASN A 646 27.98 -19.91 -1.97
C ASN A 646 26.50 -19.70 -2.38
N TRP A 647 26.18 -18.52 -2.93
CA TRP A 647 24.88 -18.18 -3.53
C TRP A 647 23.64 -18.45 -2.64
N PRO A 648 23.60 -17.95 -1.39
CA PRO A 648 22.38 -18.00 -0.60
C PRO A 648 21.18 -17.36 -1.32
N VAL A 649 20.02 -17.99 -1.19
CA VAL A 649 18.75 -17.49 -1.71
C VAL A 649 18.08 -16.65 -0.64
N ILE A 650 17.75 -15.40 -0.96
CA ILE A 650 16.81 -14.59 -0.20
C ILE A 650 15.48 -14.63 -0.96
N ASP A 651 14.46 -15.21 -0.33
CA ASP A 651 13.11 -15.35 -0.88
C ASP A 651 12.12 -14.50 -0.06
N GLY A 652 11.58 -13.45 -0.69
CA GLY A 652 10.50 -12.62 -0.09
C GLY A 652 9.18 -13.38 0.13
N GLY A 653 9.12 -14.65 -0.26
CA GLY A 653 8.06 -15.59 0.06
C GLY A 653 6.87 -15.53 -0.88
N SER A 654 6.95 -14.74 -1.96
CA SER A 654 6.03 -14.64 -3.10
C SER A 654 4.54 -14.77 -2.76
N GLN A 655 3.94 -13.65 -2.34
CA GLN A 655 2.48 -13.52 -2.25
C GLN A 655 1.97 -12.25 -2.94
N LYS A 656 0.71 -12.32 -3.36
CA LYS A 656 -0.12 -11.22 -3.91
C LYS A 656 0.03 -9.95 -3.04
N GLY A 657 0.47 -8.81 -3.62
CA GLY A 657 0.58 -7.51 -2.95
C GLY A 657 1.92 -6.76 -3.09
N ASP A 658 2.06 -5.63 -2.39
CA ASP A 658 3.28 -4.79 -2.32
C ASP A 658 4.24 -5.29 -1.25
N LYS A 659 5.23 -6.10 -1.64
CA LYS A 659 6.33 -6.56 -0.77
C LYS A 659 7.63 -6.60 -1.58
N ASN A 660 8.69 -5.96 -1.08
CA ASN A 660 10.04 -6.08 -1.65
C ASN A 660 10.83 -7.13 -0.85
N THR A 661 11.64 -7.94 -1.51
CA THR A 661 12.51 -8.93 -0.82
C THR A 661 13.61 -8.23 -0.02
N ILE A 662 14.21 -7.17 -0.58
CA ILE A 662 15.12 -6.26 0.12
C ILE A 662 14.64 -4.82 -0.09
N ALA A 663 14.48 -4.08 1.00
CA ALA A 663 14.19 -2.65 1.01
C ALA A 663 15.38 -1.88 1.63
N ILE A 664 16.11 -1.14 0.80
CA ILE A 664 17.22 -0.28 1.23
C ILE A 664 16.66 1.13 1.45
N LEU A 665 16.57 1.52 2.72
CA LEU A 665 15.92 2.74 3.21
C LEU A 665 16.89 3.67 3.97
N TYR A 666 18.18 3.31 4.06
CA TYR A 666 19.22 4.14 4.67
C TYR A 666 19.41 5.47 3.92
N LEU A 667 19.01 6.57 4.56
CA LEU A 667 19.12 7.94 4.03
C LEU A 667 20.55 8.48 4.16
N GLY A 668 21.47 7.93 3.38
CA GLY A 668 22.88 8.32 3.37
C GLY A 668 23.55 8.13 2.01
N ASP A 669 24.65 8.84 1.79
CA ASP A 669 25.38 8.88 0.51
C ASP A 669 26.43 7.77 0.33
N ARG A 670 26.53 6.88 1.33
CA ARG A 670 27.34 5.67 1.36
C ARG A 670 26.55 4.55 2.03
N ALA A 671 25.54 4.00 1.35
CA ALA A 671 24.96 2.74 1.80
C ALA A 671 25.94 1.60 1.45
N GLY A 672 25.93 0.52 2.23
CA GLY A 672 26.79 -0.63 1.99
C GLY A 672 26.42 -1.40 0.72
N ARG A 673 27.18 -2.46 0.43
CA ARG A 673 26.97 -3.28 -0.77
C ARG A 673 26.04 -4.47 -0.53
N VAL A 674 25.45 -4.98 -1.60
CA VAL A 674 24.75 -6.27 -1.64
C VAL A 674 25.44 -7.14 -2.68
N GLU A 675 26.06 -8.25 -2.26
CA GLU A 675 26.81 -9.14 -3.16
C GLU A 675 26.52 -10.64 -2.98
N GLY A 676 26.59 -11.40 -4.09
CA GLY A 676 26.67 -12.86 -4.05
C GLY A 676 25.36 -13.61 -3.73
N PHE A 677 24.21 -12.94 -3.82
CA PHE A 677 22.90 -13.55 -3.52
C PHE A 677 22.15 -14.02 -4.77
N VAL A 678 21.26 -15.00 -4.57
CA VAL A 678 20.06 -15.17 -5.40
C VAL A 678 18.91 -14.42 -4.71
N ILE A 679 18.24 -13.51 -5.42
CA ILE A 679 17.19 -12.65 -4.83
C ILE A 679 15.89 -12.86 -5.58
N THR A 680 14.88 -13.39 -4.88
CA THR A 680 13.59 -13.80 -5.43
C THR A 680 12.43 -13.51 -4.49
N GLY A 681 11.21 -13.87 -4.87
CA GLY A 681 10.04 -13.80 -3.99
C GLY A 681 9.38 -12.43 -3.84
N GLY A 682 9.84 -11.41 -4.58
CA GLY A 682 9.23 -10.08 -4.60
C GLY A 682 7.76 -10.14 -5.03
N GLY A 683 6.91 -9.34 -4.37
CA GLY A 683 5.45 -9.36 -4.51
C GLY A 683 4.93 -8.95 -5.89
N THR A 684 3.60 -8.94 -6.06
CA THR A 684 2.95 -8.72 -7.37
C THR A 684 2.52 -7.28 -7.66
N GLY A 685 2.67 -6.37 -6.70
CA GLY A 685 2.18 -4.99 -6.80
C GLY A 685 3.20 -3.96 -7.31
N SER A 686 2.88 -2.67 -7.13
CA SER A 686 3.74 -1.52 -7.41
C SER A 686 5.08 -1.48 -6.66
N LEU A 687 5.20 -2.20 -5.54
CA LEU A 687 6.41 -2.38 -4.75
C LEU A 687 6.79 -3.88 -4.67
N GLY A 688 6.68 -4.57 -5.80
CA GLY A 688 7.05 -5.99 -5.96
C GLY A 688 8.50 -6.23 -6.36
N HIS A 689 9.47 -5.56 -5.72
CA HIS A 689 10.87 -5.61 -6.14
C HIS A 689 11.66 -6.75 -5.48
N GLY A 690 12.66 -7.31 -6.17
CA GLY A 690 13.73 -8.07 -5.52
C GLY A 690 14.57 -7.14 -4.63
N ILE A 691 15.02 -6.01 -5.18
CA ILE A 691 15.68 -4.92 -4.43
C ILE A 691 14.98 -3.59 -4.72
N ASN A 692 14.56 -2.86 -3.68
CA ASN A 692 13.97 -1.52 -3.77
C ASN A 692 14.85 -0.51 -3.03
N ILE A 693 15.34 0.50 -3.73
CA ILE A 693 16.27 1.53 -3.24
C ILE A 693 15.53 2.87 -3.20
N TRP A 694 15.47 3.51 -2.03
CA TRP A 694 14.83 4.82 -1.85
C TRP A 694 15.76 5.85 -1.22
N ASP A 695 16.03 6.94 -1.96
CA ASP A 695 16.80 8.11 -1.50
C ASP A 695 18.11 7.69 -0.76
N SER A 696 18.83 6.76 -1.38
CA SER A 696 19.99 6.05 -0.82
C SER A 696 21.04 5.79 -1.92
N ALA A 697 22.25 5.41 -1.53
CA ALA A 697 23.40 5.21 -2.42
C ALA A 697 24.14 3.87 -2.20
N PRO A 698 23.51 2.70 -2.48
CA PRO A 698 24.14 1.39 -2.33
C PRO A 698 24.95 0.97 -3.57
N GLU A 699 25.75 -0.07 -3.39
CA GLU A 699 26.43 -0.80 -4.46
C GLU A 699 25.82 -2.21 -4.60
N ILE A 700 25.10 -2.46 -5.70
CA ILE A 700 24.46 -3.75 -5.98
C ILE A 700 25.33 -4.49 -6.99
N VAL A 701 26.04 -5.53 -6.54
CA VAL A 701 27.12 -6.14 -7.32
C VAL A 701 27.08 -7.67 -7.31
N ASN A 702 27.30 -8.31 -8.48
CA ASN A 702 27.43 -9.78 -8.59
C ASN A 702 26.24 -10.60 -8.01
N ASN A 703 25.00 -10.14 -8.17
CA ASN A 703 23.79 -10.87 -7.73
C ASN A 703 23.05 -11.56 -8.89
N ARG A 704 22.20 -12.54 -8.56
CA ARG A 704 21.25 -13.19 -9.47
C ARG A 704 19.82 -12.80 -9.06
N ILE A 705 19.14 -11.95 -9.81
CA ILE A 705 17.86 -11.36 -9.40
C ILE A 705 16.75 -11.86 -10.33
N THR A 706 15.86 -12.71 -9.81
CA THR A 706 14.93 -13.49 -10.64
C THR A 706 13.60 -13.82 -9.94
N GLY A 707 12.54 -14.05 -10.71
CA GLY A 707 11.22 -14.43 -10.19
C GLY A 707 10.41 -13.29 -9.57
N ASN A 708 10.91 -12.04 -9.61
CA ASN A 708 10.25 -10.88 -9.00
C ASN A 708 9.33 -10.16 -10.01
N PHE A 709 8.43 -9.29 -9.54
CA PHE A 709 7.69 -8.40 -10.44
C PHE A 709 8.63 -7.35 -11.04
N HIS A 710 9.46 -6.70 -10.22
CA HIS A 710 10.60 -5.91 -10.67
C HIS A 710 11.90 -6.52 -10.10
N GLY A 711 12.99 -6.58 -10.85
CA GLY A 711 14.29 -7.01 -10.32
C GLY A 711 14.86 -5.99 -9.34
N ILE A 712 15.28 -4.82 -9.87
CA ILE A 712 15.76 -3.68 -9.07
C ILE A 712 14.88 -2.45 -9.35
N GLY A 713 14.41 -1.77 -8.30
CA GLY A 713 13.76 -0.46 -8.38
C GLY A 713 14.64 0.61 -7.74
N ILE A 714 14.90 1.71 -8.47
CA ILE A 714 15.76 2.80 -8.00
C ILE A 714 14.98 4.11 -8.02
N HIS A 715 14.71 4.67 -6.84
CA HIS A 715 13.88 5.87 -6.66
C HIS A 715 14.56 6.85 -5.71
N GLY A 716 14.56 8.15 -6.03
CA GLY A 716 15.13 9.15 -5.13
C GLY A 716 15.82 10.32 -5.82
N SER A 717 16.19 11.30 -5.01
CA SER A 717 16.93 12.50 -5.41
C SER A 717 18.19 12.18 -6.24
N PRO A 718 18.52 13.00 -7.27
CA PRO A 718 19.72 12.81 -8.09
C PRO A 718 21.02 12.82 -7.28
N SER A 719 21.10 13.60 -6.20
CA SER A 719 22.30 13.77 -5.37
C SER A 719 22.69 12.54 -4.55
N LEU A 720 21.74 11.66 -4.24
CA LEU A 720 21.97 10.38 -3.57
C LEU A 720 21.98 9.23 -4.58
N THR A 721 20.96 9.17 -5.45
CA THR A 721 20.88 8.09 -6.45
C THR A 721 22.00 8.15 -7.49
N GLY A 722 22.58 9.32 -7.77
CA GLY A 722 23.78 9.47 -8.62
C GLY A 722 25.06 8.82 -8.08
N LYS A 723 25.03 8.35 -6.82
CA LYS A 723 26.09 7.52 -6.21
C LYS A 723 25.74 6.02 -6.17
N THR A 724 24.49 5.66 -6.50
CA THR A 724 24.06 4.26 -6.62
C THR A 724 24.76 3.60 -7.80
N ARG A 725 25.39 2.45 -7.56
CA ARG A 725 26.08 1.67 -8.58
C ARG A 725 25.46 0.27 -8.67
N VAL A 726 25.12 -0.15 -9.88
CA VAL A 726 24.50 -1.47 -10.14
C VAL A 726 25.29 -2.16 -11.25
N HIS A 727 26.08 -3.18 -10.90
CA HIS A 727 27.00 -3.82 -11.86
C HIS A 727 27.28 -5.31 -11.65
N GLY A 728 27.70 -6.01 -12.71
CA GLY A 728 28.00 -7.46 -12.66
C GLY A 728 26.80 -8.36 -12.33
N ASN A 729 25.57 -7.83 -12.25
CA ASN A 729 24.39 -8.61 -11.88
C ASN A 729 23.79 -9.35 -13.09
N ARG A 730 23.18 -10.51 -12.83
CA ARG A 730 22.36 -11.25 -13.79
C ARG A 730 20.89 -11.13 -13.40
N ILE A 731 20.09 -10.43 -14.22
CA ILE A 731 18.73 -9.97 -13.84
C ILE A 731 17.72 -10.49 -14.87
N TYR A 732 16.99 -11.54 -14.52
CA TYR A 732 16.24 -12.34 -15.49
C TYR A 732 14.94 -12.97 -15.01
N GLY A 733 14.01 -13.23 -15.92
CA GLY A 733 12.73 -13.86 -15.63
C GLY A 733 11.75 -13.00 -14.81
N ASN A 734 12.13 -11.76 -14.47
CA ASN A 734 11.27 -10.80 -13.79
C ASN A 734 10.25 -10.21 -14.78
N LYS A 735 9.26 -9.44 -14.31
CA LYS A 735 8.38 -8.69 -15.23
C LYS A 735 9.04 -7.39 -15.74
N VAL A 736 9.91 -6.78 -14.93
CA VAL A 736 10.81 -5.68 -15.29
C VAL A 736 12.20 -6.00 -14.72
N GLY A 737 13.28 -5.80 -15.48
CA GLY A 737 14.65 -6.01 -14.99
C GLY A 737 15.08 -4.92 -13.99
N ILE A 738 15.52 -3.76 -14.51
CA ILE A 738 15.91 -2.58 -13.73
C ILE A 738 14.95 -1.42 -14.03
N GLY A 739 14.39 -0.80 -12.99
CA GLY A 739 13.44 0.31 -13.10
C GLY A 739 13.94 1.60 -12.43
N ASN A 740 14.39 2.56 -13.26
CA ASN A 740 14.75 3.92 -12.85
C ASN A 740 13.51 4.83 -12.85
N GLY A 741 13.28 5.59 -11.77
CA GLY A 741 12.14 6.50 -11.66
C GLY A 741 12.21 7.44 -10.46
N LYS A 742 11.31 8.44 -10.37
CA LYS A 742 11.33 9.51 -9.35
C LYS A 742 12.74 10.11 -9.22
N ASP A 743 13.17 10.79 -10.28
CA ASP A 743 14.36 11.66 -10.31
C ASP A 743 15.70 10.92 -10.12
N SER A 744 15.71 9.59 -10.25
CA SER A 744 16.90 8.74 -10.07
C SER A 744 17.97 8.94 -11.14
N ALA A 745 19.24 9.06 -10.72
CA ALA A 745 20.41 9.29 -11.59
C ALA A 745 21.49 8.19 -11.52
N ALA A 746 21.11 6.95 -11.18
CA ALA A 746 22.05 5.86 -10.91
C ALA A 746 22.93 5.45 -12.11
N HIS A 747 24.13 4.94 -11.79
CA HIS A 747 25.02 4.32 -12.78
C HIS A 747 24.77 2.81 -12.81
N VAL A 748 24.28 2.33 -13.96
CA VAL A 748 23.89 0.95 -14.22
C VAL A 748 24.78 0.40 -15.32
N TYR A 749 25.77 -0.43 -14.96
CA TYR A 749 26.81 -0.84 -15.90
C TYR A 749 27.19 -2.31 -15.83
N GLU A 750 27.63 -2.89 -16.95
CA GLU A 750 28.18 -4.27 -16.99
C GLU A 750 27.25 -5.36 -16.39
N ASN A 751 25.93 -5.17 -16.47
CA ASN A 751 24.94 -6.18 -16.08
C ASN A 751 24.49 -7.02 -17.28
N GLU A 752 24.04 -8.26 -17.02
CA GLU A 752 23.33 -9.09 -17.99
C GLU A 752 21.83 -9.11 -17.65
N VAL A 753 21.01 -8.46 -18.47
CA VAL A 753 19.59 -8.19 -18.19
C VAL A 753 18.70 -8.83 -19.26
N PHE A 754 18.12 -9.99 -18.96
CA PHE A 754 17.53 -10.86 -19.99
C PHE A 754 16.23 -11.56 -19.63
N ASP A 755 15.45 -11.97 -20.64
CA ASP A 755 14.18 -12.69 -20.49
C ASP A 755 13.16 -12.02 -19.54
N ASN A 756 13.20 -10.68 -19.39
CA ASN A 756 12.25 -9.94 -18.57
C ASN A 756 10.99 -9.56 -19.38
N LYS A 757 9.81 -9.84 -18.81
CA LYS A 757 8.53 -9.96 -19.55
C LYS A 757 8.01 -8.66 -20.19
N ILE A 758 8.52 -7.48 -19.79
CA ILE A 758 8.12 -6.18 -20.34
C ILE A 758 9.32 -5.34 -20.78
N VAL A 759 10.33 -5.14 -19.93
CA VAL A 759 11.50 -4.34 -20.26
C VAL A 759 12.73 -4.81 -19.47
N GLY A 760 13.90 -4.79 -20.12
CA GLY A 760 15.20 -4.99 -19.48
C GLY A 760 15.53 -3.82 -18.56
N ILE A 761 15.86 -2.65 -19.13
CA ILE A 761 16.13 -1.42 -18.36
C ILE A 761 15.12 -0.32 -18.73
N GLY A 762 14.34 0.13 -17.74
CA GLY A 762 13.27 1.13 -17.92
C GLY A 762 13.54 2.45 -17.21
N CYS A 763 13.17 3.57 -17.85
CA CYS A 763 13.32 4.94 -17.34
C CYS A 763 11.99 5.70 -17.37
N ARG A 764 11.60 6.34 -16.26
CA ARG A 764 10.35 7.12 -16.12
C ARG A 764 10.48 8.35 -15.22
N GLY A 765 9.45 9.21 -15.21
CA GLY A 765 9.46 10.48 -14.47
C GLY A 765 10.53 11.43 -15.02
N LYS A 766 11.41 11.93 -14.14
CA LYS A 766 12.60 12.74 -14.44
C LYS A 766 13.93 11.96 -14.26
N ALA A 767 13.89 10.63 -14.39
CA ALA A 767 15.10 9.81 -14.19
C ALA A 767 16.16 10.12 -15.26
N ALA A 768 17.41 10.27 -14.86
CA ALA A 768 18.56 10.52 -15.74
C ALA A 768 19.73 9.57 -15.42
N PRO A 769 19.53 8.23 -15.51
CA PRO A 769 20.59 7.27 -15.24
C PRO A 769 21.63 7.23 -16.36
N TRP A 770 22.84 6.79 -16.03
CA TRP A 770 23.84 6.35 -16.99
C TRP A 770 23.74 4.83 -17.12
N ILE A 771 23.47 4.36 -18.33
CA ILE A 771 23.27 2.94 -18.68
C ILE A 771 24.44 2.56 -19.61
N ASP A 772 25.43 1.84 -19.08
CA ASP A 772 26.78 1.76 -19.66
C ASP A 772 27.27 0.29 -19.83
N ARG A 773 27.75 -0.11 -21.01
CA ARG A 773 28.33 -1.47 -21.27
C ARG A 773 27.48 -2.68 -20.81
N ASN A 774 26.14 -2.57 -20.73
CA ASN A 774 25.27 -3.69 -20.34
C ASN A 774 24.98 -4.64 -21.52
N LEU A 775 24.66 -5.90 -21.20
CA LEU A 775 24.18 -6.92 -22.15
C LEU A 775 22.67 -7.13 -21.95
N ILE A 776 21.84 -6.83 -22.95
CA ILE A 776 20.39 -6.74 -22.79
C ILE A 776 19.67 -7.52 -23.91
N HIS A 777 19.06 -8.66 -23.59
CA HIS A 777 18.53 -9.60 -24.60
C HIS A 777 17.31 -10.42 -24.17
N GLY A 778 16.51 -10.93 -25.13
CA GLY A 778 15.33 -11.75 -24.83
C GLY A 778 14.18 -11.03 -24.11
N ASN A 779 14.32 -9.74 -23.82
CA ASN A 779 13.26 -8.94 -23.19
C ASN A 779 12.23 -8.54 -24.25
N ARG A 780 11.04 -8.12 -23.82
CA ARG A 780 10.07 -7.49 -24.75
C ARG A 780 10.56 -6.12 -25.22
N VAL A 781 11.17 -5.33 -24.35
CA VAL A 781 11.87 -4.08 -24.72
C VAL A 781 13.26 -4.15 -24.09
N GLY A 782 14.33 -3.88 -24.83
CA GLY A 782 15.67 -3.82 -24.28
C GLY A 782 15.82 -2.65 -23.31
N ILE A 783 15.81 -1.42 -23.85
CA ILE A 783 15.84 -0.17 -23.08
C ILE A 783 14.60 0.67 -23.42
N GLY A 784 13.86 1.14 -22.42
CA GLY A 784 12.59 1.85 -22.62
C GLY A 784 12.43 3.12 -21.80
N THR A 785 12.27 4.27 -22.46
CA THR A 785 12.19 5.60 -21.84
C THR A 785 10.81 6.24 -22.02
N ARG A 786 10.24 6.78 -20.93
CA ARG A 786 8.94 7.47 -20.90
C ARG A 786 8.98 8.72 -20.02
N GLU A 787 7.93 9.54 -20.15
CA GLU A 787 7.75 10.79 -19.43
C GLU A 787 8.79 11.85 -19.82
N VAL A 788 9.55 12.40 -18.87
CA VAL A 788 10.60 13.42 -19.12
C VAL A 788 11.97 12.91 -18.65
N ALA A 789 12.18 11.60 -18.77
CA ALA A 789 13.41 10.93 -18.38
C ALA A 789 14.48 11.09 -19.46
N SER A 790 15.71 11.43 -19.04
CA SER A 790 16.84 11.79 -19.91
C SER A 790 18.06 10.89 -19.64
N PRO A 791 18.02 9.59 -20.01
CA PRO A 791 19.14 8.68 -19.78
C PRO A 791 20.30 8.93 -20.76
N ARG A 792 21.52 8.62 -20.32
CA ARG A 792 22.69 8.41 -21.17
C ARG A 792 22.85 6.91 -21.40
N ILE A 793 22.75 6.47 -22.65
CA ILE A 793 22.76 5.06 -23.06
C ILE A 793 24.02 4.82 -23.87
N GLU A 794 25.01 4.12 -23.29
CA GLU A 794 26.38 4.05 -23.80
C GLU A 794 26.99 2.64 -23.79
N GLY A 795 27.76 2.26 -24.80
CA GLY A 795 28.53 1.01 -24.81
C GLY A 795 27.71 -0.30 -24.84
N ASN A 796 26.38 -0.24 -24.76
CA ASN A 796 25.53 -1.40 -24.49
C ASN A 796 25.38 -2.30 -25.72
N GLN A 797 25.15 -3.59 -25.48
CA GLN A 797 24.76 -4.56 -26.50
C GLN A 797 23.29 -4.94 -26.27
N VAL A 798 22.40 -4.45 -27.14
CA VAL A 798 20.93 -4.60 -27.05
C VAL A 798 20.45 -5.47 -28.19
N TYR A 799 20.29 -6.77 -27.94
CA TYR A 799 20.12 -7.76 -29.01
C TYR A 799 19.02 -8.77 -28.74
N ASP A 800 18.40 -9.29 -29.80
CA ASP A 800 17.43 -10.39 -29.75
C ASP A 800 16.26 -10.13 -28.76
N ASN A 801 15.89 -8.86 -28.54
CA ASN A 801 14.66 -8.43 -27.85
C ASN A 801 13.51 -8.32 -28.88
N VAL A 802 12.26 -8.06 -28.46
CA VAL A 802 11.19 -7.72 -29.43
C VAL A 802 11.39 -6.31 -29.98
N ASP A 803 11.51 -5.32 -29.10
CA ASP A 803 11.95 -3.96 -29.43
C ASP A 803 13.30 -3.66 -28.73
N GLY A 804 14.26 -3.03 -29.41
CA GLY A 804 15.59 -2.72 -28.88
C GLY A 804 15.59 -1.53 -27.91
N ILE A 805 15.85 -0.32 -28.42
CA ILE A 805 15.84 0.94 -27.66
C ILE A 805 14.62 1.78 -28.08
N VAL A 806 13.74 2.13 -27.15
CA VAL A 806 12.48 2.85 -27.44
C VAL A 806 12.31 4.09 -26.55
N ILE A 807 12.26 5.26 -27.18
CA ILE A 807 12.14 6.59 -26.56
C ILE A 807 10.75 7.18 -26.84
N SER A 808 9.94 7.38 -25.80
CA SER A 808 8.53 7.80 -25.91
C SER A 808 8.12 8.86 -24.85
N PRO A 809 8.67 10.09 -24.91
CA PRO A 809 8.50 11.13 -23.89
C PRO A 809 7.19 11.95 -24.03
N LEU A 810 6.07 11.35 -23.56
CA LEU A 810 4.74 11.98 -23.42
C LEU A 810 4.05 12.43 -24.73
N SER A 811 2.75 12.70 -24.61
CA SER A 811 1.87 13.22 -25.68
C SER A 811 1.27 14.58 -25.28
N THR A 812 2.10 15.47 -24.73
CA THR A 812 1.71 16.80 -24.23
C THR A 812 2.20 17.90 -25.16
N ILE A 813 1.38 18.94 -25.37
CA ILE A 813 1.66 20.04 -26.32
C ILE A 813 2.75 21.03 -25.81
N LYS A 814 3.13 20.98 -24.52
CA LYS A 814 4.14 21.88 -23.93
C LYS A 814 5.57 21.34 -24.06
N MET A 815 6.48 22.19 -24.53
CA MET A 815 7.91 21.93 -24.64
C MET A 815 8.59 21.72 -23.28
N TYR A 816 9.46 20.72 -23.24
CA TYR A 816 10.34 20.38 -22.13
C TYR A 816 11.80 20.57 -22.58
N ALA A 817 12.33 21.76 -22.31
CA ALA A 817 13.76 22.01 -22.37
C ALA A 817 14.42 21.36 -21.14
N GLY A 818 14.92 20.14 -21.33
CA GLY A 818 15.67 19.37 -20.33
C GLY A 818 17.00 18.87 -20.89
N PRO A 819 17.72 18.00 -20.15
CA PRO A 819 18.95 17.39 -20.63
C PRO A 819 18.71 16.54 -21.89
N ASP A 820 19.67 16.57 -22.82
CA ASP A 820 19.64 15.76 -24.03
C ASP A 820 19.62 14.26 -23.69
N ILE A 821 18.84 13.47 -24.43
CA ILE A 821 19.00 12.01 -24.42
C ILE A 821 20.18 11.66 -25.31
N ILE A 822 21.09 10.83 -24.79
CA ILE A 822 22.28 10.38 -25.51
C ILE A 822 22.15 8.87 -25.75
N ILE A 823 22.26 8.46 -27.02
CA ILE A 823 22.38 7.07 -27.45
C ILE A 823 23.71 6.98 -28.20
N HIS A 824 24.79 6.69 -27.48
CA HIS A 824 26.15 6.73 -28.01
C HIS A 824 26.81 5.35 -27.98
N ASN A 825 27.50 4.95 -29.04
CA ASN A 825 28.29 3.71 -29.07
C ASN A 825 27.56 2.46 -28.56
N ASN A 826 26.38 2.14 -29.09
CA ASN A 826 25.65 0.91 -28.76
C ASN A 826 25.58 -0.04 -29.96
N LEU A 827 25.59 -1.34 -29.68
CA LEU A 827 25.34 -2.41 -30.66
C LEU A 827 23.89 -2.89 -30.51
N VAL A 828 23.03 -2.57 -31.48
CA VAL A 828 21.58 -2.82 -31.42
C VAL A 828 21.17 -3.75 -32.56
N LYS A 829 21.22 -5.07 -32.31
CA LYS A 829 21.13 -6.06 -33.41
C LYS A 829 20.10 -7.18 -33.22
N GLY A 830 19.50 -7.63 -34.32
CA GLY A 830 18.64 -8.82 -34.33
C GLY A 830 17.30 -8.71 -33.59
N ASN A 831 16.91 -7.51 -33.14
CA ASN A 831 15.65 -7.32 -32.40
C ASN A 831 14.44 -7.50 -33.35
N ALA A 832 13.40 -8.20 -32.89
CA ALA A 832 12.39 -8.79 -33.77
C ALA A 832 11.53 -7.78 -34.56
N HIS A 833 11.42 -6.53 -34.09
CA HIS A 833 10.57 -5.48 -34.66
C HIS A 833 11.23 -4.09 -34.78
N LEU A 834 12.03 -3.65 -33.80
CA LEU A 834 12.67 -2.33 -33.80
C LEU A 834 14.11 -2.38 -33.29
N GLY A 835 15.04 -1.72 -33.99
CA GLY A 835 16.37 -1.40 -33.46
C GLY A 835 16.28 -0.25 -32.46
N VAL A 836 16.28 0.99 -32.96
CA VAL A 836 16.17 2.24 -32.17
C VAL A 836 14.97 3.04 -32.65
N GLN A 837 14.11 3.50 -31.73
CA GLN A 837 12.92 4.30 -32.04
C GLN A 837 12.79 5.55 -31.15
N VAL A 838 12.41 6.68 -31.75
CA VAL A 838 11.98 7.91 -31.07
C VAL A 838 10.62 8.35 -31.61
N ALA A 839 9.56 8.23 -30.80
CA ALA A 839 8.17 8.12 -31.30
C ALA A 839 7.18 9.20 -30.82
N SER A 840 7.61 10.17 -30.02
CA SER A 840 6.79 11.31 -29.58
C SER A 840 7.70 12.43 -29.09
N PHE A 841 7.31 13.69 -29.30
CA PHE A 841 8.22 14.81 -29.09
C PHE A 841 7.59 15.95 -28.32
N ASN A 842 8.21 16.29 -27.19
CA ASN A 842 8.36 17.67 -26.77
C ASN A 842 9.69 17.89 -26.03
N LEU A 843 10.73 17.11 -26.38
CA LEU A 843 12.11 17.35 -25.96
C LEU A 843 12.72 18.49 -26.79
N SER A 844 13.74 19.14 -26.24
CA SER A 844 14.69 19.97 -27.00
C SER A 844 15.46 19.15 -28.04
N LYS A 845 16.16 18.09 -27.60
CA LYS A 845 17.17 17.41 -28.43
C LYS A 845 17.41 15.94 -28.03
N VAL A 846 17.79 15.13 -29.02
CA VAL A 846 18.32 13.76 -28.86
C VAL A 846 19.60 13.64 -29.70
N ILE A 847 20.61 12.94 -29.16
CA ILE A 847 21.88 12.63 -29.84
C ILE A 847 21.99 11.12 -30.03
N ILE A 848 22.26 10.69 -31.26
CA ILE A 848 22.42 9.28 -31.65
C ILE A 848 23.72 9.15 -32.45
N THR A 849 24.82 8.72 -31.81
CA THR A 849 26.14 8.68 -32.46
C THR A 849 26.92 7.39 -32.27
N SER A 850 27.69 6.99 -33.29
CA SER A 850 28.58 5.82 -33.28
C SER A 850 27.89 4.49 -32.92
N ASN A 851 26.59 4.32 -33.21
CA ASN A 851 25.89 3.05 -32.95
C ASN A 851 25.98 2.12 -34.18
N THR A 852 26.02 0.80 -33.95
CA THR A 852 25.78 -0.21 -35.01
C THR A 852 24.40 -0.80 -34.82
N ILE A 853 23.51 -0.61 -35.80
CA ILE A 853 22.10 -1.01 -35.75
C ILE A 853 21.81 -2.01 -36.89
N ASP A 854 21.89 -3.31 -36.57
CA ASP A 854 21.95 -4.39 -37.56
C ASP A 854 20.78 -5.38 -37.49
N SER A 855 20.30 -5.86 -38.64
CA SER A 855 19.45 -7.07 -38.73
C SER A 855 18.11 -7.04 -37.97
N ASN A 856 17.58 -5.87 -37.62
CA ASN A 856 16.31 -5.75 -36.88
C ASN A 856 15.07 -5.88 -37.81
N ASN A 857 13.89 -6.10 -37.24
CA ASN A 857 12.59 -6.25 -37.92
C ASN A 857 12.47 -7.39 -38.96
N ARG A 858 13.18 -8.52 -38.76
CA ARG A 858 13.15 -9.67 -39.68
C ARG A 858 11.83 -10.48 -39.69
N VAL A 859 10.90 -10.23 -38.78
CA VAL A 859 9.68 -11.05 -38.60
C VAL A 859 8.45 -10.47 -39.34
N GLY A 860 8.60 -9.36 -40.08
CA GLY A 860 7.59 -8.83 -41.01
C GLY A 860 6.29 -8.28 -40.37
N VAL A 861 6.19 -8.28 -39.04
CA VAL A 861 4.91 -8.09 -38.31
C VAL A 861 4.30 -6.69 -38.49
N ARG A 862 5.09 -5.67 -38.88
CA ARG A 862 4.63 -4.27 -39.04
C ARG A 862 5.37 -3.52 -40.14
N ARG A 863 4.62 -2.78 -40.96
CA ARG A 863 5.12 -1.85 -42.01
C ARG A 863 5.87 -0.60 -41.48
N ARG A 864 6.16 -0.50 -40.19
CA ARG A 864 6.74 0.68 -39.52
C ARG A 864 7.80 0.33 -38.45
N GLY A 865 8.54 -0.75 -38.69
CA GLY A 865 9.72 -1.15 -37.91
C GLY A 865 10.96 -1.16 -38.80
N GLY A 866 12.15 -1.07 -38.19
CA GLY A 866 13.41 -0.96 -38.92
C GLY A 866 14.61 -0.73 -38.00
N GLY A 867 15.70 -0.24 -38.58
CA GLY A 867 16.92 0.12 -37.87
C GLY A 867 16.73 1.32 -36.94
N LEU A 868 16.75 2.54 -37.48
CA LEU A 868 16.55 3.79 -36.74
C LEU A 868 15.26 4.49 -37.21
N VAL A 869 14.29 4.64 -36.31
CA VAL A 869 12.95 5.18 -36.63
C VAL A 869 12.65 6.43 -35.80
N LEU A 870 12.54 7.58 -36.46
CA LEU A 870 12.00 8.82 -35.91
C LEU A 870 10.56 8.99 -36.41
N GLY A 871 9.61 9.47 -35.57
CA GLY A 871 8.23 9.66 -36.06
C GLY A 871 7.27 10.46 -35.19
N TYR A 872 6.38 11.20 -35.86
CA TYR A 872 5.36 12.10 -35.31
C TYR A 872 5.87 13.35 -34.53
N PRO A 873 6.79 14.16 -35.09
CA PRO A 873 7.09 15.48 -34.53
C PRO A 873 5.93 16.48 -34.71
N GLN A 874 5.64 17.21 -33.63
CA GLN A 874 4.82 18.44 -33.64
C GLN A 874 5.77 19.66 -33.65
N PRO A 875 5.31 20.86 -34.06
CA PRO A 875 6.12 21.71 -34.95
C PRO A 875 7.40 22.35 -34.37
N ALA A 876 8.38 22.47 -35.28
CA ALA A 876 9.53 23.38 -35.31
C ALA A 876 10.62 23.34 -34.20
N THR A 877 10.43 22.75 -33.02
CA THR A 877 11.39 22.93 -31.89
C THR A 877 12.31 21.75 -31.56
N PHE A 878 12.03 20.54 -32.05
CA PHE A 878 12.83 19.35 -31.74
C PHE A 878 14.02 19.15 -32.70
N THR A 879 15.21 18.83 -32.17
CA THR A 879 16.40 18.47 -32.96
C THR A 879 16.86 17.01 -32.70
N ALA A 880 17.01 16.23 -33.76
CA ALA A 880 17.72 14.95 -33.73
C ALA A 880 19.10 15.09 -34.36
N VAL A 881 20.16 14.74 -33.63
CA VAL A 881 21.52 14.60 -34.18
C VAL A 881 21.78 13.12 -34.40
N VAL A 882 22.07 12.73 -35.65
CA VAL A 882 22.32 11.35 -36.07
C VAL A 882 23.61 11.33 -36.90
N GLU A 883 24.72 10.95 -36.27
CA GLU A 883 26.06 11.06 -36.88
C GLU A 883 26.94 9.83 -36.57
N ASN A 884 27.79 9.41 -37.50
CA ASN A 884 28.78 8.32 -37.31
C ASN A 884 28.17 6.92 -37.08
N ASN A 885 26.89 6.67 -37.36
CA ASN A 885 26.24 5.36 -37.12
C ASN A 885 26.38 4.41 -38.33
N ILE A 886 26.41 3.10 -38.07
CA ILE A 886 26.22 2.04 -39.08
C ILE A 886 24.80 1.47 -38.92
N ILE A 887 24.01 1.42 -39.99
CA ILE A 887 22.62 0.96 -39.99
C ILE A 887 22.39 0.00 -41.16
N THR A 888 22.34 -1.30 -40.90
CA THR A 888 22.47 -2.32 -41.97
C THR A 888 21.58 -3.56 -41.79
N ASN A 889 21.28 -4.25 -42.90
CA ASN A 889 20.54 -5.52 -42.94
C ASN A 889 19.13 -5.51 -42.30
N ASN A 890 18.54 -4.34 -42.01
CA ASN A 890 17.25 -4.25 -41.32
C ASN A 890 16.10 -4.55 -42.29
N GLY A 891 15.21 -5.47 -41.90
CA GLY A 891 14.30 -6.20 -42.81
C GLY A 891 13.17 -5.42 -43.48
N VAL A 892 13.06 -4.10 -43.24
CA VAL A 892 12.03 -3.23 -43.85
C VAL A 892 12.59 -1.84 -44.16
N GLN A 893 13.28 -1.22 -43.21
CA GLN A 893 13.75 0.17 -43.27
C GLN A 893 15.09 0.32 -42.51
N GLY A 894 16.03 1.10 -43.06
CA GLY A 894 17.30 1.50 -42.45
C GLY A 894 17.09 2.69 -41.52
N MET A 895 17.15 3.91 -42.04
CA MET A 895 16.79 5.13 -41.31
C MET A 895 15.48 5.72 -41.81
N VAL A 896 14.62 6.16 -40.88
CA VAL A 896 13.26 6.65 -41.15
C VAL A 896 12.95 7.94 -40.41
N ASN A 897 12.26 8.86 -41.08
CA ASN A 897 11.82 10.14 -40.55
C ASN A 897 10.34 10.39 -40.83
N TYR A 898 9.45 9.67 -40.15
CA TYR A 898 8.00 9.74 -40.38
C TYR A 898 7.43 11.13 -40.03
N SER A 899 7.22 11.95 -41.07
CA SER A 899 6.15 12.95 -41.11
C SER A 899 4.77 12.26 -41.02
N GLY A 900 3.72 13.06 -40.82
CA GLY A 900 2.35 12.54 -40.82
C GLY A 900 1.89 12.10 -42.23
N PRO A 901 0.79 11.33 -42.32
CA PRO A 901 0.05 11.25 -43.59
C PRO A 901 -0.41 12.65 -44.02
N GLU A 902 -0.82 12.79 -45.28
CA GLU A 902 -1.03 14.08 -45.95
C GLU A 902 -2.01 15.02 -45.20
N ASP A 903 -3.01 14.47 -44.51
CA ASP A 903 -3.97 15.23 -43.68
C ASP A 903 -3.37 15.88 -42.41
N PHE A 904 -2.14 15.53 -42.03
CA PHE A 904 -1.44 16.04 -40.83
C PHE A 904 0.03 16.38 -41.12
N GLN A 905 0.29 17.12 -42.20
CA GLN A 905 1.60 17.72 -42.46
C GLN A 905 1.93 18.85 -41.48
N ALA A 906 2.54 18.50 -40.34
CA ALA A 906 3.25 19.45 -39.47
C ALA A 906 4.76 19.39 -39.76
N PRO A 907 5.40 20.47 -40.28
CA PRO A 907 6.85 20.52 -40.45
C PRO A 907 7.53 20.56 -39.06
N GLY A 908 8.07 19.41 -38.66
CA GLY A 908 8.21 19.07 -37.24
C GLY A 908 9.60 19.08 -36.63
N ALA A 909 10.56 18.36 -37.23
CA ALA A 909 11.85 18.04 -36.60
C ALA A 909 13.04 18.50 -37.44
N LYS A 910 14.07 19.05 -36.79
CA LYS A 910 15.37 19.29 -37.40
C LYS A 910 16.23 18.03 -37.28
N LEU A 911 16.23 17.20 -38.31
CA LEU A 911 17.16 16.06 -38.44
C LEU A 911 18.51 16.55 -38.97
N LEU A 912 19.55 16.47 -38.14
CA LEU A 912 20.94 16.60 -38.54
C LEU A 912 21.51 15.20 -38.81
N ASN A 913 21.41 14.77 -40.06
CA ASN A 913 21.95 13.51 -40.58
C ASN A 913 23.29 13.79 -41.27
N ARG A 914 24.40 13.23 -40.76
CA ARG A 914 25.74 13.30 -41.38
C ARG A 914 26.52 12.01 -41.16
N ASN A 915 27.44 11.69 -42.07
CA ASN A 915 28.46 10.66 -41.87
C ASN A 915 27.92 9.34 -41.28
N ASN A 916 26.78 8.85 -41.76
CA ASN A 916 26.24 7.54 -41.39
C ASN A 916 26.40 6.56 -42.56
N LEU A 917 26.77 5.31 -42.27
CA LEU A 917 26.74 4.23 -43.25
C LEU A 917 25.39 3.51 -43.14
N VAL A 918 24.58 3.56 -44.19
CA VAL A 918 23.26 2.93 -44.25
C VAL A 918 23.18 2.06 -45.51
N TRP A 919 23.09 0.75 -45.34
CA TRP A 919 23.26 -0.21 -46.45
C TRP A 919 22.46 -1.51 -46.27
N HIS A 920 22.03 -2.12 -47.38
CA HIS A 920 21.35 -3.43 -47.43
C HIS A 920 20.10 -3.54 -46.53
N ASN A 921 19.41 -2.43 -46.27
CA ASN A 921 18.11 -2.45 -45.62
C ASN A 921 16.99 -2.56 -46.66
N GLY A 922 15.80 -3.00 -46.25
CA GLY A 922 14.64 -3.10 -47.18
C GLY A 922 14.30 -1.79 -47.89
N ASN A 923 14.58 -0.65 -47.24
CA ASN A 923 14.75 0.68 -47.83
C ASN A 923 15.82 1.37 -46.98
N ASP A 924 16.96 1.81 -47.52
CA ASP A 924 18.01 2.44 -46.71
C ASP A 924 17.54 3.75 -46.06
N TYR A 925 16.84 4.60 -46.82
CA TYR A 925 16.23 5.83 -46.32
C TYR A 925 14.74 5.87 -46.65
N LEU A 926 13.91 6.32 -45.69
CA LEU A 926 12.49 6.60 -45.88
C LEU A 926 12.11 7.93 -45.24
N ASP A 927 11.36 8.75 -45.98
CA ASP A 927 10.91 10.10 -45.59
C ASP A 927 12.08 11.05 -45.18
N CYS A 928 13.28 10.74 -45.68
CA CYS A 928 14.52 11.50 -45.53
C CYS A 928 15.50 11.16 -46.68
N ALA A 929 16.55 11.96 -46.81
CA ALA A 929 17.66 11.72 -47.75
C ALA A 929 18.94 11.31 -46.99
N ALA A 930 19.90 10.73 -47.74
CA ALA A 930 21.26 10.52 -47.27
C ALA A 930 21.90 11.84 -46.79
N GLY A 931 22.65 11.78 -45.70
CA GLY A 931 23.27 12.95 -45.08
C GLY A 931 24.56 13.35 -45.78
N GLN A 932 25.05 14.57 -45.49
CA GLN A 932 26.41 14.96 -45.88
C GLN A 932 27.41 13.92 -45.37
N GLY A 933 28.32 13.44 -46.21
CA GLY A 933 29.31 12.41 -45.85
C GLY A 933 28.74 11.01 -45.58
N SER A 934 27.44 10.77 -45.76
CA SER A 934 26.84 9.45 -45.55
C SER A 934 27.14 8.48 -46.71
N LEU A 935 27.15 7.18 -46.40
CA LEU A 935 27.59 6.10 -47.29
C LEU A 935 26.52 5.02 -47.41
N SER A 936 26.36 4.42 -48.59
CA SER A 936 25.65 3.13 -48.76
C SER A 936 26.57 2.16 -49.49
N ARG A 937 27.32 1.39 -48.69
CA ARG A 937 28.29 0.36 -49.09
C ARG A 937 28.39 -0.68 -47.97
N ASP A 938 28.87 -1.87 -48.29
CA ASP A 938 29.13 -2.91 -47.29
C ASP A 938 30.09 -2.38 -46.20
N PRO A 939 29.73 -2.43 -44.89
CA PRO A 939 30.62 -2.04 -43.81
C PRO A 939 31.83 -2.98 -43.63
N LEU A 940 31.92 -4.09 -44.39
CA LEU A 940 33.01 -5.08 -44.33
C LEU A 940 33.30 -5.53 -42.90
N PHE A 941 32.24 -5.99 -42.21
CA PHE A 941 32.33 -6.50 -40.84
C PHE A 941 33.10 -7.82 -40.77
N VAL A 942 33.87 -7.98 -39.69
CA VAL A 942 34.75 -9.13 -39.44
C VAL A 942 34.50 -9.67 -38.04
N ALA A 943 34.48 -10.99 -37.92
CA ALA A 943 34.21 -11.68 -36.66
C ALA A 943 35.50 -12.08 -35.92
N VAL A 944 35.66 -11.59 -34.69
CA VAL A 944 36.69 -12.07 -33.75
C VAL A 944 36.11 -13.24 -32.94
N SER A 945 36.70 -14.42 -33.12
CA SER A 945 36.29 -15.64 -32.41
C SER A 945 36.50 -15.51 -30.89
N GLY A 946 35.58 -16.08 -30.11
CA GLY A 946 35.64 -16.09 -28.65
C GLY A 946 35.03 -14.86 -27.96
N ARG A 947 34.81 -13.74 -28.65
CA ARG A 947 34.21 -12.53 -28.04
C ARG A 947 32.68 -12.48 -28.21
N LYS A 948 31.94 -12.18 -27.14
CA LYS A 948 30.47 -12.12 -27.16
C LYS A 948 29.99 -10.98 -28.06
N ASN A 949 29.14 -11.30 -29.03
CA ASN A 949 28.75 -10.42 -30.15
C ASN A 949 29.95 -9.80 -30.91
N GLY A 950 31.11 -10.47 -30.96
CA GLY A 950 32.33 -9.99 -31.64
C GLY A 950 32.28 -10.02 -33.17
N GLY A 951 31.11 -9.82 -33.78
CA GLY A 951 30.88 -9.92 -35.24
C GLY A 951 30.93 -8.59 -36.00
N TYR A 952 31.21 -7.47 -35.34
CA TYR A 952 31.03 -6.12 -35.87
C TYR A 952 32.32 -5.27 -35.84
N PHE A 953 33.48 -5.92 -35.90
CA PHE A 953 34.75 -5.21 -36.12
C PHE A 953 34.86 -4.80 -37.59
N LEU A 954 35.50 -3.67 -37.87
CA LEU A 954 35.74 -3.20 -39.24
C LEU A 954 36.98 -3.89 -39.82
N SER A 955 36.87 -4.38 -41.06
CA SER A 955 38.03 -4.91 -41.80
C SER A 955 39.09 -3.83 -41.99
N GLN A 956 40.32 -4.08 -41.54
CA GLN A 956 41.47 -3.18 -41.76
C GLN A 956 42.76 -3.95 -42.07
N PRO A 957 43.60 -3.51 -43.04
CA PRO A 957 44.92 -4.09 -43.26
C PRO A 957 45.84 -3.99 -42.03
N ALA A 958 45.70 -2.94 -41.23
CA ALA A 958 46.44 -2.76 -39.98
C ALA A 958 46.10 -3.82 -38.92
N GLY A 959 44.87 -4.38 -38.94
CA GLY A 959 44.46 -5.53 -38.13
C GLY A 959 44.71 -6.89 -38.79
N GLY A 960 45.34 -6.93 -39.97
CA GLY A 960 45.65 -8.16 -40.72
C GLY A 960 44.58 -8.62 -41.72
N GLN A 961 43.60 -7.79 -42.08
CA GLN A 961 42.59 -8.12 -43.09
C GLN A 961 42.97 -7.67 -44.52
N LYS A 962 42.32 -8.22 -45.54
CA LYS A 962 42.66 -7.95 -46.96
C LYS A 962 42.08 -6.65 -47.54
N GLN A 963 41.17 -6.00 -46.83
CA GLN A 963 40.41 -4.83 -47.32
C GLN A 963 40.25 -3.82 -46.18
N THR A 964 40.14 -2.54 -46.51
CA THR A 964 39.72 -1.48 -45.57
C THR A 964 38.23 -1.27 -45.70
N SER A 965 37.51 -1.30 -44.58
CA SER A 965 36.09 -0.96 -44.52
C SER A 965 35.86 0.52 -44.88
N PRO A 966 34.78 0.85 -45.61
CA PRO A 966 34.44 2.24 -45.92
C PRO A 966 33.95 3.05 -44.71
N ALA A 967 33.79 2.43 -43.53
CA ALA A 967 33.48 3.10 -42.27
C ALA A 967 34.71 3.66 -41.54
N VAL A 968 35.93 3.33 -42.00
CA VAL A 968 37.19 3.66 -41.31
C VAL A 968 37.63 5.09 -41.61
N ASP A 969 38.09 5.82 -40.59
CA ASP A 969 38.45 7.26 -40.63
C ASP A 969 37.31 8.17 -41.17
N ALA A 970 36.08 7.66 -41.28
CA ALA A 970 35.03 8.26 -42.12
C ALA A 970 33.96 9.07 -41.33
N GLY A 971 34.05 9.09 -39.99
CA GLY A 971 33.14 9.82 -39.12
C GLY A 971 33.40 11.33 -39.04
N THR A 972 32.69 11.97 -38.11
CA THR A 972 32.74 13.41 -37.83
C THR A 972 33.46 13.66 -36.52
N GLY A 973 34.51 14.48 -36.55
CA GLY A 973 35.39 14.71 -35.39
C GLY A 973 36.34 13.53 -35.14
N THR A 974 37.16 13.65 -34.10
CA THR A 974 38.13 12.63 -33.70
C THR A 974 37.58 11.64 -32.69
N ALA A 975 38.19 10.46 -32.62
CA ALA A 975 37.88 9.45 -31.60
C ALA A 975 37.99 10.01 -30.16
N ALA A 976 38.92 10.94 -29.92
CA ALA A 976 39.08 11.60 -28.63
C ALA A 976 37.91 12.56 -28.32
N GLU A 977 37.48 13.38 -29.28
CA GLU A 977 36.36 14.32 -29.12
C GLU A 977 35.00 13.60 -28.93
N GLN A 978 34.83 12.42 -29.52
CA GLN A 978 33.65 11.56 -29.33
C GLN A 978 33.72 10.73 -28.03
N GLY A 979 34.83 10.73 -27.29
CA GLY A 979 35.02 9.93 -26.07
C GLY A 979 35.41 8.46 -26.30
N LEU A 980 35.77 8.10 -27.53
CA LEU A 980 36.03 6.73 -28.00
C LEU A 980 37.51 6.31 -27.98
N ALA A 981 38.45 7.19 -27.61
CA ALA A 981 39.89 6.87 -27.58
C ALA A 981 40.31 5.69 -26.66
N GLY A 982 39.41 5.21 -25.78
CA GLY A 982 39.58 3.97 -24.99
C GLY A 982 38.95 2.72 -25.62
N THR A 983 38.54 2.79 -26.88
CA THR A 983 37.75 1.77 -27.58
C THR A 983 38.31 1.50 -28.98
N SER A 984 37.86 0.41 -29.61
CA SER A 984 38.39 -0.07 -30.89
C SER A 984 37.33 -0.72 -31.76
N THR A 985 37.38 -0.41 -33.06
CA THR A 985 36.69 -1.11 -34.15
C THR A 985 37.50 -2.26 -34.73
N ARG A 986 38.78 -2.41 -34.34
CA ARG A 986 39.74 -3.32 -34.99
C ARG A 986 39.81 -4.68 -34.32
N THR A 987 40.06 -5.69 -35.14
CA THR A 987 40.21 -7.10 -34.73
C THR A 987 41.41 -7.34 -33.80
N ASP A 988 42.42 -6.47 -33.82
CA ASP A 988 43.62 -6.51 -32.98
C ASP A 988 43.54 -5.64 -31.71
N MET A 989 42.40 -4.99 -31.47
CA MET A 989 42.14 -4.11 -30.32
C MET A 989 43.05 -2.88 -30.17
N ALA A 990 43.78 -2.47 -31.22
CA ALA A 990 44.43 -1.16 -31.23
C ALA A 990 43.37 -0.05 -31.18
N ALA A 991 43.64 1.02 -30.43
CA ALA A 991 42.69 2.13 -30.23
C ALA A 991 42.32 2.83 -31.54
N ASP A 992 41.10 3.35 -31.63
CA ASP A 992 40.77 4.37 -32.61
C ASP A 992 41.50 5.69 -32.25
N THR A 993 42.24 6.25 -33.21
CA THR A 993 43.10 7.42 -33.03
C THR A 993 43.20 8.24 -34.32
N GLY A 994 42.61 9.44 -34.31
CA GLY A 994 42.49 10.28 -35.50
C GLY A 994 41.02 10.61 -35.75
N PRO A 995 40.61 10.83 -37.02
CA PRO A 995 39.20 10.86 -37.42
C PRO A 995 38.48 9.61 -36.91
N VAL A 996 37.29 9.75 -36.36
CA VAL A 996 36.57 8.64 -35.72
C VAL A 996 36.02 7.64 -36.75
N ASP A 997 36.10 6.35 -36.46
CA ASP A 997 35.40 5.33 -37.25
C ASP A 997 33.87 5.44 -37.11
N MET A 998 33.10 4.95 -38.10
CA MET A 998 31.66 4.80 -37.95
C MET A 998 31.29 3.53 -37.19
N GLY A 999 30.23 3.59 -36.38
CA GLY A 999 29.61 2.44 -35.72
C GLY A 999 30.20 2.07 -34.35
N TYR A 1000 29.78 0.92 -33.83
CA TYR A 1000 30.09 0.44 -32.49
C TYR A 1000 31.57 0.10 -32.30
N HIS A 1001 32.18 0.71 -31.29
CA HIS A 1001 33.54 0.45 -30.84
C HIS A 1001 33.54 -0.38 -29.55
N TYR A 1002 34.30 -1.48 -29.54
CA TYR A 1002 34.43 -2.33 -28.37
C TYR A 1002 35.47 -1.74 -27.37
N PRO A 1003 35.24 -1.79 -26.05
CA PRO A 1003 36.23 -1.32 -25.07
C PRO A 1003 37.54 -2.11 -25.11
N ILE A 1004 38.66 -1.39 -25.04
CA ILE A 1004 40.02 -1.98 -24.96
C ILE A 1004 40.22 -2.60 -23.56
N GLY A 1005 41.02 -3.68 -23.47
CA GLY A 1005 41.35 -4.34 -22.21
C GLY A 1005 40.23 -5.23 -21.61
N THR A 1006 38.98 -5.09 -22.07
CA THR A 1006 37.89 -6.02 -21.70
C THR A 1006 38.00 -7.31 -22.51
N ARG A 1007 37.98 -8.47 -21.84
CA ARG A 1007 37.94 -9.79 -22.48
C ARG A 1007 36.51 -10.18 -22.85
#